data_AF-A0A350JLJ3-F1
#
_entry.id   AF-A0A350JLJ3-F1
#
_cell.length_a   1.000
_cell.length_b   1.000
_cell.length_c   1.000
_cell.angle_alpha   90.00
_cell.angle_beta   90.00
_cell.angle_gamma   90.00
#
_symmetry.space_group_name_H-M   'P 1'
#
loop_
_entity.id
_entity.type
_entity.pdbx_description
1 polymer ?
#
loop_
_entity_poly.entity_id
_entity_poly.type
_entity_poly.pdbx_seq_one_letter_code
_entity_poly.pdbx_strand_id
1 'polypeptide(L)'
;MKILRLAILASLISQFASAQAPCAQHIIEAQMRAADPQLEIAFQSFQSEVFTNQNNHASRADLLIIPVVFHIIHDNGPEKISDAQIHNAMRILNEDYSATNDELSTLVSSFTSIIGVADIEFRLAKKDPTGGSTTGIERTVSNETYVGDDGSKLNPWPRDEYLNIWVTDVIYIGGAAAYAYRPPSPDGNPNADGIISNHRYVGNIGTASGTSGKTLTHEIGHYLGLPHTWGETNAPGCDGTNPNEPCNGANNCTLDDGISDTPNCLGVSAGNCDLTRTTCGSLDNIQNYMDYASCEANFTAGQVNVMRNVLNNSLADREDLWKSVNLSATGVADLTEANYYVESPTGCIGDTVFFYDASTYGAESWSWEFVGPVTITSSDENPEIVFAIPGTYSVKLTVSQGSTTETINDENAIAIANDFGHGVPFMDDFTESDQWVTYNNEESSTSNVWKHTTSVGNGDNTSYQLSNIGAQRNSMDDLIYASVDFRPLDKISITFDVAYARISNASDDKLALLISMDCGNEWRTVWSKTGAALSGSTPLSTTPFVPESSDWESFSASNLPSQWFSGNTIIKFQSTAGGGNHIYIDNINIDGEYNAVPQLTYPSNGAPSMNDNVVLNWQAVPESTSYDYEIDETTSFNSTALQSGTLNYVDASSTNTDTEYQTSSLSHNTEHFWRVRSLKNGNTSAWSDVWSFTVAADGVGILESPEKDVIQIYPNPASNRLSIVFQNETHVLSIAVLSIDGKTILNQNGNVNVVSSIELDIQSIPNGSYFVAIEMEHETRYEKVIISK
;
A
#
# COMPACT_ATOMS: atom_id res chain seq x y z
N MET A 1 0.21 -6.47 -49.31
CA MET A 1 1.39 -7.21 -48.81
C MET A 1 1.10 -7.52 -47.35
N LYS A 2 1.08 -8.81 -46.99
CA LYS A 2 0.73 -9.47 -45.70
C LYS A 2 0.16 -8.62 -44.55
N ILE A 3 -1.11 -8.88 -44.25
CA ILE A 3 -1.84 -8.54 -43.02
C ILE A 3 -1.17 -9.27 -41.84
N LEU A 4 -0.69 -8.54 -40.84
CA LEU A 4 -0.29 -9.10 -39.54
C LEU A 4 -1.34 -8.67 -38.52
N ARG A 5 -2.13 -9.63 -38.05
CA ARG A 5 -3.03 -9.47 -36.89
C ARG A 5 -2.16 -9.46 -35.64
N LEU A 6 -2.17 -8.36 -34.89
CA LEU A 6 -1.60 -8.31 -33.55
C LEU A 6 -2.62 -8.97 -32.61
N ALA A 7 -2.30 -10.19 -32.17
CA ALA A 7 -3.03 -10.86 -31.12
C ALA A 7 -2.69 -10.18 -29.79
N ILE A 8 -3.73 -9.77 -29.05
CA ILE A 8 -3.64 -9.37 -27.65
C ILE A 8 -3.13 -10.59 -26.89
N LEU A 9 -1.85 -10.54 -26.50
CA LEU A 9 -1.28 -11.52 -25.59
C LEU A 9 -1.76 -11.11 -24.20
N ALA A 10 -2.81 -11.76 -23.70
CA ALA A 10 -3.08 -11.76 -22.27
C ALA A 10 -1.83 -12.36 -21.61
N SER A 11 -1.05 -11.53 -20.93
CA SER A 11 0.03 -11.99 -20.08
C SER A 11 -0.60 -12.74 -18.91
N LEU A 12 -0.75 -14.06 -19.05
CA LEU A 12 -0.75 -14.95 -17.91
C LEU A 12 0.62 -14.77 -17.24
N ILE A 13 0.68 -13.85 -16.29
CA ILE A 13 1.73 -13.84 -15.27
C ILE A 13 1.47 -15.12 -14.48
N SER A 14 2.14 -16.20 -14.86
CA SER A 14 2.34 -17.32 -13.95
C SER A 14 3.17 -16.78 -12.80
N GLN A 15 2.53 -16.39 -11.71
CA GLN A 15 3.19 -16.21 -10.42
C GLN A 15 3.86 -17.56 -10.10
N PHE A 16 5.17 -17.63 -10.27
CA PHE A 16 5.94 -18.72 -9.71
C PHE A 16 6.01 -18.46 -8.20
N ALA A 17 5.06 -19.01 -7.45
CA ALA A 17 5.18 -19.10 -6.01
C ALA A 17 6.47 -19.87 -5.68
N SER A 18 7.33 -19.29 -4.84
CA SER A 18 8.49 -20.01 -4.32
C SER A 18 8.03 -21.13 -3.39
N ALA A 19 8.69 -22.28 -3.47
CA ALA A 19 8.57 -23.41 -2.55
C ALA A 19 8.47 -22.98 -1.08
N GLN A 20 7.64 -23.69 -0.30
CA GLN A 20 7.79 -23.69 1.14
C GLN A 20 9.21 -24.13 1.49
N ALA A 21 9.90 -23.27 2.25
CA ALA A 21 11.26 -23.57 2.65
C ALA A 21 11.27 -24.58 3.81
N PRO A 22 12.35 -25.38 3.95
CA PRO A 22 12.41 -26.45 4.95
C PRO A 22 12.14 -25.93 6.38
N CYS A 23 11.37 -26.66 7.18
CA CYS A 23 11.21 -26.45 8.61
C CYS A 23 12.25 -27.27 9.39
N ALA A 24 12.59 -26.85 10.62
CA ALA A 24 13.54 -27.55 11.50
C ALA A 24 12.89 -28.32 12.67
N GLN A 25 11.56 -28.24 12.83
CA GLN A 25 10.79 -28.76 13.97
C GLN A 25 11.21 -30.17 14.39
N HIS A 26 11.11 -31.14 13.47
CA HIS A 26 11.33 -32.54 13.81
C HIS A 26 12.81 -32.84 14.16
N ILE A 27 13.77 -32.10 13.58
CA ILE A 27 15.20 -32.25 13.94
C ILE A 27 15.40 -31.93 15.41
N ILE A 28 14.81 -30.84 15.88
CA ILE A 28 14.97 -30.38 17.26
C ILE A 28 14.20 -31.31 18.21
N GLU A 29 12.96 -31.67 17.89
CA GLU A 29 12.18 -32.59 18.72
C GLU A 29 12.89 -33.94 18.89
N ALA A 30 13.45 -34.50 17.82
CA ALA A 30 14.21 -35.75 17.88
C ALA A 30 15.45 -35.61 18.78
N GLN A 31 16.16 -34.48 18.74
CA GLN A 31 17.27 -34.19 19.64
C GLN A 31 16.82 -34.13 21.11
N MET A 32 15.68 -33.51 21.39
CA MET A 32 15.12 -33.41 22.75
C MET A 32 14.65 -34.76 23.29
N ARG A 33 13.88 -35.53 22.50
CA ARG A 33 13.40 -36.86 22.87
C ARG A 33 14.55 -37.84 23.10
N ALA A 34 15.62 -37.72 22.33
CA ALA A 34 16.84 -38.50 22.55
C ALA A 34 17.59 -38.10 23.84
N ALA A 35 17.52 -36.83 24.24
CA ALA A 35 18.15 -36.31 25.45
C ALA A 35 17.35 -36.60 26.73
N ASP A 36 16.02 -36.70 26.65
CA ASP A 36 15.13 -36.96 27.79
C ASP A 36 14.08 -38.07 27.52
N PRO A 37 14.28 -39.29 28.07
CA PRO A 37 13.30 -40.38 27.96
C PRO A 37 11.94 -40.11 28.63
N GLN A 38 11.82 -39.14 29.55
CA GLN A 38 10.52 -38.76 30.10
C GLN A 38 9.70 -37.95 29.09
N LEU A 39 10.37 -37.16 28.23
CA LEU A 39 9.71 -36.39 27.19
C LEU A 39 9.03 -37.30 26.16
N GLU A 40 9.64 -38.44 25.83
CA GLU A 40 9.02 -39.48 24.98
C GLU A 40 7.66 -39.96 25.54
N ILE A 41 7.61 -40.24 26.84
CA ILE A 41 6.38 -40.72 27.51
C ILE A 41 5.33 -39.60 27.54
N ALA A 42 5.77 -38.36 27.76
CA ALA A 42 4.92 -37.19 27.75
C ALA A 42 4.31 -36.98 26.34
N PHE A 43 5.10 -37.12 25.27
CA PHE A 43 4.63 -37.07 23.89
C PHE A 43 3.58 -38.13 23.58
N GLN A 44 3.82 -39.39 23.97
CA GLN A 44 2.85 -40.47 23.78
C GLN A 44 1.54 -40.21 24.52
N SER A 45 1.63 -39.67 25.74
CA SER A 45 0.45 -39.30 26.54
C SER A 45 -0.32 -38.16 25.88
N PHE A 46 0.38 -37.08 25.51
CA PHE A 46 -0.16 -35.92 24.82
C PHE A 46 -0.87 -36.32 23.51
N GLN A 47 -0.20 -37.09 22.65
CA GLN A 47 -0.75 -37.56 21.38
C GLN A 47 -2.03 -38.38 21.61
N SER A 48 -2.05 -39.25 22.63
CA SER A 48 -3.23 -40.06 22.96
C SER A 48 -4.45 -39.24 23.40
N GLU A 49 -4.24 -38.02 23.90
CA GLU A 49 -5.34 -37.13 24.32
C GLU A 49 -5.82 -36.24 23.16
N VAL A 50 -4.89 -35.67 22.39
CA VAL A 50 -5.23 -34.64 21.38
C VAL A 50 -5.58 -35.20 20.00
N PHE A 51 -5.19 -36.44 19.70
CA PHE A 51 -5.56 -37.14 18.45
C PHE A 51 -6.90 -37.90 18.56
N THR A 52 -7.73 -37.55 19.54
CA THR A 52 -9.05 -38.15 19.73
C THR A 52 -10.14 -37.42 18.92
N ASN A 53 -11.23 -38.14 18.58
CA ASN A 53 -12.41 -37.58 17.91
C ASN A 53 -12.17 -36.90 16.54
N GLN A 54 -11.12 -37.28 15.81
CA GLN A 54 -10.75 -36.70 14.51
C GLN A 54 -11.86 -36.73 13.43
N ASN A 55 -12.79 -37.68 13.53
CA ASN A 55 -13.89 -37.86 12.57
C ASN A 55 -15.11 -36.94 12.80
N ASN A 56 -15.10 -36.09 13.83
CA ASN A 56 -16.18 -35.13 14.05
C ASN A 56 -15.97 -33.92 13.14
N HIS A 57 -16.57 -33.97 11.95
CA HIS A 57 -16.79 -32.79 11.11
C HIS A 57 -17.90 -31.94 11.73
N ALA A 58 -17.61 -31.25 12.83
CA ALA A 58 -18.57 -30.39 13.49
C ALA A 58 -18.95 -29.21 12.58
N SER A 59 -20.13 -28.63 12.81
CA SER A 59 -20.50 -27.29 12.33
C SER A 59 -19.43 -26.25 12.70
N ARG A 60 -19.43 -25.09 12.01
CA ARG A 60 -18.56 -23.94 12.31
C ARG A 60 -18.24 -23.82 13.80
N ALA A 61 -16.96 -23.81 14.15
CA ALA A 61 -16.52 -23.89 15.53
C ALA A 61 -16.60 -22.50 16.19
N ASP A 62 -16.59 -22.45 17.53
CA ASP A 62 -16.47 -21.18 18.24
C ASP A 62 -15.10 -20.56 17.94
N LEU A 63 -15.09 -19.25 17.70
CA LEU A 63 -13.89 -18.47 17.44
C LEU A 63 -12.96 -18.51 18.67
N LEU A 64 -11.73 -19.02 18.49
CA LEU A 64 -10.68 -18.98 19.50
C LEU A 64 -9.70 -17.88 19.13
N ILE A 65 -9.41 -16.99 20.08
CA ILE A 65 -8.51 -15.87 19.86
C ILE A 65 -7.18 -16.15 20.55
N ILE A 66 -6.06 -15.94 19.86
CA ILE A 66 -4.72 -16.14 20.43
C ILE A 66 -3.94 -14.80 20.38
N PRO A 67 -3.53 -14.26 21.54
CA PRO A 67 -2.64 -13.11 21.61
C PRO A 67 -1.24 -13.47 21.06
N VAL A 68 -0.67 -12.61 20.22
CA VAL A 68 0.63 -12.82 19.55
C VAL A 68 1.57 -11.68 19.88
N VAL A 69 2.86 -11.99 20.04
CA VAL A 69 3.94 -10.99 20.10
C VAL A 69 5.05 -11.37 19.14
N PHE A 70 5.52 -10.38 18.37
CA PHE A 70 6.71 -10.51 17.51
C PHE A 70 7.93 -9.92 18.20
N HIS A 71 9.03 -10.68 18.21
CA HIS A 71 10.34 -10.29 18.75
C HIS A 71 11.34 -10.20 17.61
N ILE A 72 11.53 -9.01 17.06
CA ILE A 72 12.43 -8.75 15.94
C ILE A 72 13.86 -8.56 16.47
N ILE A 73 14.70 -9.58 16.29
CA ILE A 73 16.11 -9.52 16.67
C ILE A 73 16.91 -9.06 15.46
N HIS A 74 17.59 -7.92 15.57
CA HIS A 74 18.27 -7.31 14.42
C HIS A 74 19.62 -6.67 14.78
N ASP A 75 20.47 -6.44 13.79
CA ASP A 75 21.67 -5.60 13.88
C ASP A 75 21.54 -4.36 12.97
N ASN A 76 20.31 -3.87 12.84
CA ASN A 76 19.92 -2.73 11.99
C ASN A 76 20.13 -3.00 10.49
N GLY A 77 20.23 -4.26 10.10
CA GLY A 77 20.21 -4.73 8.74
C GLY A 77 18.78 -5.02 8.25
N PRO A 78 18.66 -5.74 7.12
CA PRO A 78 17.36 -6.07 6.51
C PRO A 78 16.45 -6.93 7.41
N GLU A 79 17.00 -7.61 8.41
CA GLU A 79 16.25 -8.38 9.41
C GLU A 79 15.38 -7.51 10.33
N LYS A 80 15.61 -6.20 10.38
CA LYS A 80 14.68 -5.23 10.98
C LYS A 80 13.49 -4.98 10.03
N ILE A 81 12.66 -5.99 9.82
CA ILE A 81 11.49 -5.95 8.91
C ILE A 81 10.46 -4.92 9.36
N SER A 82 9.71 -4.30 8.45
CA SER A 82 8.70 -3.28 8.77
C SER A 82 7.47 -3.86 9.47
N ASP A 83 6.72 -3.02 10.18
CA ASP A 83 5.44 -3.39 10.79
C ASP A 83 4.44 -3.85 9.70
N ALA A 84 4.42 -3.22 8.53
CA ALA A 84 3.60 -3.64 7.39
C ALA A 84 3.87 -5.10 6.99
N GLN A 85 5.14 -5.55 6.99
CA GLN A 85 5.47 -6.95 6.70
C GLN A 85 4.93 -7.91 7.78
N ILE A 86 4.93 -7.49 9.05
CA ILE A 86 4.35 -8.27 10.17
C ILE A 86 2.83 -8.31 10.06
N HIS A 87 2.17 -7.18 9.79
CA HIS A 87 0.72 -7.13 9.59
C HIS A 87 0.27 -7.95 8.39
N ASN A 88 1.03 -7.92 7.29
CA ASN A 88 0.81 -8.79 6.15
C ASN A 88 0.92 -10.29 6.54
N ALA A 89 1.89 -10.67 7.37
CA ALA A 89 1.99 -12.03 7.90
C ALA A 89 0.78 -12.41 8.77
N MET A 90 0.32 -11.50 9.64
CA MET A 90 -0.88 -11.71 10.47
C MET A 90 -2.16 -11.86 9.65
N ARG A 91 -2.30 -11.09 8.56
CA ARG A 91 -3.42 -11.21 7.61
C ARG A 91 -3.45 -12.60 6.98
N ILE A 92 -2.33 -13.03 6.36
CA ILE A 92 -2.19 -14.35 5.72
C ILE A 92 -2.51 -15.46 6.71
N LEU A 93 -2.00 -15.35 7.94
CA LEU A 93 -2.25 -16.33 9.00
C LEU A 93 -3.73 -16.45 9.34
N ASN A 94 -4.44 -15.32 9.50
CA ASN A 94 -5.87 -15.32 9.80
C ASN A 94 -6.71 -15.82 8.62
N GLU A 95 -6.33 -15.54 7.39
CA GLU A 95 -6.98 -16.09 6.19
C GLU A 95 -6.86 -17.62 6.12
N ASP A 96 -5.66 -18.15 6.38
CA ASP A 96 -5.38 -19.58 6.36
C ASP A 96 -6.14 -20.36 7.46
N TYR A 97 -6.18 -19.83 8.68
CA TYR A 97 -6.86 -20.48 9.81
C TYR A 97 -8.39 -20.28 9.81
N SER A 98 -8.90 -19.31 9.05
CA SER A 98 -10.34 -19.14 8.78
C SER A 98 -10.81 -19.80 7.48
N ALA A 99 -9.88 -20.36 6.69
CA ALA A 99 -10.14 -20.92 5.36
C ALA A 99 -10.85 -19.93 4.42
N THR A 100 -10.39 -18.68 4.43
CA THR A 100 -10.87 -17.58 3.56
C THR A 100 -9.84 -17.17 2.51
N ASN A 101 -8.68 -17.82 2.49
CA ASN A 101 -7.59 -17.57 1.56
C ASN A 101 -7.94 -17.94 0.11
N ASP A 102 -7.44 -17.13 -0.85
CA ASP A 102 -7.78 -17.25 -2.27
C ASP A 102 -7.31 -18.58 -2.91
N GLU A 103 -6.26 -19.20 -2.39
CA GLU A 103 -5.69 -20.43 -2.96
C GLU A 103 -6.67 -21.61 -2.92
N LEU A 104 -7.66 -21.58 -2.03
CA LEU A 104 -8.74 -22.58 -1.95
C LEU A 104 -9.53 -22.71 -3.26
N SER A 105 -9.60 -21.65 -4.05
CA SER A 105 -10.27 -21.67 -5.37
C SER A 105 -9.60 -22.64 -6.37
N THR A 106 -8.34 -22.99 -6.13
CA THR A 106 -7.53 -23.90 -6.97
C THR A 106 -7.34 -25.29 -6.35
N LEU A 107 -7.95 -25.56 -5.19
CA LEU A 107 -7.80 -26.83 -4.48
C LEU A 107 -8.30 -28.01 -5.34
N VAL A 108 -7.54 -29.10 -5.33
CA VAL A 108 -7.97 -30.35 -5.98
C VAL A 108 -9.30 -30.82 -5.41
N SER A 109 -10.29 -30.98 -6.30
CA SER A 109 -11.69 -31.28 -5.94
C SER A 109 -11.86 -32.46 -4.97
N SER A 110 -11.00 -33.48 -5.02
CA SER A 110 -11.00 -34.63 -4.10
C SER A 110 -10.81 -34.26 -2.63
N PHE A 111 -10.20 -33.10 -2.33
CA PHE A 111 -9.92 -32.65 -0.96
C PHE A 111 -10.87 -31.55 -0.48
N THR A 112 -11.75 -31.03 -1.34
CA THR A 112 -12.69 -29.97 -0.96
C THR A 112 -13.65 -30.37 0.16
N SER A 113 -14.02 -31.66 0.25
CA SER A 113 -14.94 -32.15 1.28
C SER A 113 -14.31 -32.36 2.65
N ILE A 114 -12.97 -32.28 2.75
CA ILE A 114 -12.24 -32.49 4.01
C ILE A 114 -11.60 -31.22 4.54
N ILE A 115 -11.81 -30.06 3.89
CA ILE A 115 -11.31 -28.76 4.37
C ILE A 115 -11.81 -28.53 5.79
N GLY A 116 -10.88 -28.20 6.68
CA GLY A 116 -11.18 -27.73 8.03
C GLY A 116 -11.24 -26.22 8.08
N VAL A 117 -12.20 -25.68 8.84
CA VAL A 117 -12.23 -24.27 9.24
C VAL A 117 -11.83 -24.22 10.70
N ALA A 118 -10.65 -23.68 11.02
CA ALA A 118 -10.16 -23.71 12.40
C ALA A 118 -10.94 -22.75 13.30
N ASP A 119 -11.42 -21.62 12.74
CA ASP A 119 -11.96 -20.47 13.47
C ASP A 119 -11.01 -20.12 14.64
N ILE A 120 -9.71 -20.00 14.33
CA ILE A 120 -8.67 -19.49 15.22
C ILE A 120 -8.21 -18.15 14.64
N GLU A 121 -8.29 -17.10 15.45
CA GLU A 121 -7.85 -15.76 15.07
C GLU A 121 -6.64 -15.35 15.92
N PHE A 122 -5.63 -14.84 15.26
CA PHE A 122 -4.39 -14.37 15.85
C PHE A 122 -4.39 -12.85 15.92
N ARG A 123 -4.06 -12.35 17.10
CA ARG A 123 -4.17 -10.93 17.44
C ARG A 123 -2.87 -10.44 18.09
N LEU A 124 -2.13 -9.53 17.47
CA LEU A 124 -1.03 -8.81 18.11
C LEU A 124 -1.48 -8.21 19.45
N ALA A 125 -0.75 -8.51 20.51
CA ALA A 125 -1.06 -8.03 21.85
C ALA A 125 -1.08 -6.51 21.91
N LYS A 126 -1.98 -5.95 22.73
CA LYS A 126 -2.08 -4.50 22.99
C LYS A 126 -1.68 -4.14 24.41
N LYS A 127 -1.47 -5.15 25.26
CA LYS A 127 -0.83 -5.02 26.57
C LYS A 127 0.37 -5.95 26.66
N ASP A 128 1.47 -5.43 27.20
CA ASP A 128 2.66 -6.19 27.52
C ASP A 128 2.46 -6.99 28.85
N PRO A 129 3.40 -7.85 29.25
CA PRO A 129 3.29 -8.65 30.47
C PRO A 129 3.22 -7.82 31.77
N THR A 130 3.54 -6.52 31.71
CA THR A 130 3.40 -5.60 32.84
C THR A 130 2.06 -4.85 32.85
N GLY A 131 1.24 -5.06 31.81
CA GLY A 131 -0.03 -4.37 31.56
C GLY A 131 0.14 -3.01 30.87
N GLY A 132 1.35 -2.65 30.43
CA GLY A 132 1.64 -1.45 29.66
C GLY A 132 1.12 -1.57 28.22
N SER A 133 0.85 -0.43 27.57
CA SER A 133 0.43 -0.43 26.16
C SER A 133 1.57 -0.89 25.25
N THR A 134 1.25 -1.68 24.22
CA THR A 134 2.22 -2.19 23.24
C THR A 134 1.56 -2.34 21.88
N THR A 135 2.37 -2.38 20.81
CA THR A 135 1.92 -2.75 19.46
C THR A 135 1.90 -4.26 19.25
N GLY A 136 2.47 -5.04 20.18
CA GLY A 136 2.71 -6.47 20.02
C GLY A 136 3.96 -6.78 19.19
N ILE A 137 4.79 -5.77 18.89
CA ILE A 137 6.03 -5.90 18.12
C ILE A 137 7.17 -5.29 18.93
N GLU A 138 8.11 -6.12 19.37
CA GLU A 138 9.35 -5.71 20.03
C GLU A 138 10.54 -5.76 19.06
N ARG A 139 11.46 -4.79 19.17
CA ARG A 139 12.66 -4.72 18.34
C ARG A 139 13.90 -4.67 19.22
N THR A 140 14.72 -5.71 19.15
CA THR A 140 15.93 -5.86 19.98
C THR A 140 17.18 -5.85 19.11
N VAL A 141 18.06 -4.87 19.32
CA VAL A 141 19.37 -4.83 18.65
C VAL A 141 20.29 -5.89 19.26
N SER A 142 20.65 -6.93 18.52
CA SER A 142 21.52 -8.01 18.97
C SER A 142 22.11 -8.83 17.81
N ASN A 143 23.37 -9.24 17.95
CA ASN A 143 24.04 -10.15 17.02
C ASN A 143 23.47 -11.58 17.03
N GLU A 144 22.62 -11.90 18.00
CA GLU A 144 21.88 -13.17 18.05
C GLU A 144 21.02 -13.41 16.79
N THR A 145 20.69 -12.34 16.05
CA THR A 145 20.02 -12.46 14.76
C THR A 145 20.78 -13.32 13.73
N TYR A 146 22.11 -13.41 13.86
CA TYR A 146 22.97 -14.22 12.99
C TYR A 146 23.24 -15.63 13.55
N VAL A 147 22.61 -15.99 14.67
CA VAL A 147 22.71 -17.31 15.31
C VAL A 147 21.42 -18.09 15.07
N GLY A 148 20.28 -17.57 15.52
CA GLY A 148 18.96 -18.16 15.23
C GLY A 148 18.71 -19.52 15.89
N ASP A 149 19.25 -19.73 17.09
CA ASP A 149 18.96 -20.89 17.94
C ASP A 149 18.03 -20.49 19.11
N ASP A 150 17.78 -21.40 20.05
CA ASP A 150 16.96 -21.09 21.23
C ASP A 150 17.57 -20.00 22.13
N GLY A 151 18.90 -19.81 22.10
CA GLY A 151 19.57 -18.72 22.80
C GLY A 151 19.25 -17.34 22.20
N SER A 152 18.87 -17.31 20.92
CA SER A 152 18.45 -16.11 20.22
C SER A 152 17.00 -15.69 20.54
N LYS A 153 16.22 -16.52 21.25
CA LYS A 153 14.86 -16.21 21.72
C LYS A 153 14.88 -15.27 22.92
N LEU A 154 15.29 -14.03 22.68
CA LEU A 154 15.45 -13.00 23.71
C LEU A 154 14.10 -12.45 24.17
N ASN A 155 14.01 -12.07 25.45
CA ASN A 155 12.85 -11.42 26.07
C ASN A 155 11.49 -12.15 25.89
N PRO A 156 11.39 -13.47 26.18
CA PRO A 156 10.12 -14.17 26.05
C PRO A 156 9.04 -13.58 26.95
N TRP A 157 7.84 -13.43 26.39
CA TRP A 157 6.63 -13.14 27.15
C TRP A 157 5.99 -14.46 27.64
N PRO A 158 5.17 -14.44 28.70
CA PRO A 158 4.58 -15.64 29.28
C PRO A 158 3.83 -16.49 28.23
N ARG A 159 4.26 -17.75 28.05
CA ARG A 159 3.74 -18.65 27.00
C ARG A 159 2.28 -19.05 27.17
N ASP A 160 1.78 -18.98 28.40
CA ASP A 160 0.40 -19.24 28.80
C ASP A 160 -0.53 -18.05 28.47
N GLU A 161 0.04 -16.87 28.23
CA GLU A 161 -0.69 -15.66 27.86
C GLU A 161 -0.50 -15.26 26.38
N TYR A 162 0.68 -15.54 25.79
CA TYR A 162 1.05 -15.09 24.44
C TYR A 162 1.71 -16.20 23.59
N LEU A 163 1.35 -16.25 22.31
CA LEU A 163 2.17 -16.90 21.28
C LEU A 163 3.35 -15.98 20.94
N ASN A 164 4.56 -16.44 21.25
CA ASN A 164 5.79 -15.72 20.94
C ASN A 164 6.35 -16.11 19.57
N ILE A 165 6.69 -15.12 18.74
CA ILE A 165 7.30 -15.30 17.42
C ILE A 165 8.58 -14.47 17.35
N TRP A 166 9.73 -15.11 17.26
CA TRP A 166 11.03 -14.46 17.06
C TRP A 166 11.38 -14.38 15.58
N VAL A 167 12.01 -13.28 15.19
CA VAL A 167 12.45 -13.03 13.82
C VAL A 167 13.96 -12.74 13.80
N THR A 168 14.70 -13.45 12.95
CA THR A 168 16.17 -13.39 12.84
C THR A 168 16.66 -13.40 11.38
N ASP A 169 17.94 -13.12 11.14
CA ASP A 169 18.58 -13.24 9.82
C ASP A 169 18.93 -14.69 9.46
N VAL A 170 19.28 -15.50 10.46
CA VAL A 170 19.71 -16.89 10.31
C VAL A 170 18.83 -17.80 11.15
N ILE A 171 18.66 -19.04 10.71
CA ILE A 171 18.24 -20.16 11.55
C ILE A 171 19.44 -21.11 11.63
N TYR A 172 19.86 -21.47 12.86
CA TYR A 172 21.08 -22.25 13.12
C TYR A 172 21.10 -23.59 12.37
N ILE A 173 19.92 -24.19 12.16
CA ILE A 173 19.77 -25.42 11.40
C ILE A 173 19.84 -25.09 9.91
N GLY A 174 20.97 -25.44 9.31
CA GLY A 174 21.28 -25.10 7.91
C GLY A 174 20.18 -25.52 6.93
N GLY A 175 19.68 -24.55 6.18
CA GLY A 175 18.64 -24.74 5.17
C GLY A 175 17.20 -24.59 5.67
N ALA A 176 16.98 -24.44 6.98
CA ALA A 176 15.65 -24.20 7.52
C ALA A 176 15.23 -22.71 7.44
N ALA A 177 13.95 -22.46 7.20
CA ALA A 177 13.36 -21.13 7.24
C ALA A 177 12.83 -20.74 8.61
N ALA A 178 12.30 -21.71 9.37
CA ALA A 178 11.79 -21.51 10.70
C ALA A 178 11.75 -22.83 11.49
N TYR A 179 11.43 -22.75 12.78
CA TYR A 179 11.00 -23.91 13.56
C TYR A 179 10.11 -23.52 14.74
N ALA A 180 9.23 -24.45 15.11
CA ALA A 180 8.43 -24.44 16.32
C ALA A 180 8.65 -25.68 17.20
N TYR A 181 8.09 -25.65 18.40
CA TYR A 181 7.99 -26.81 19.28
C TYR A 181 6.56 -27.35 19.33
N ARG A 182 6.41 -28.67 19.15
CA ARG A 182 5.17 -29.38 19.50
C ARG A 182 5.11 -29.58 21.02
N PRO A 183 3.96 -29.38 21.69
CA PRO A 183 3.81 -29.78 23.08
C PRO A 183 4.02 -31.31 23.24
N PRO A 184 4.60 -31.78 24.36
CA PRO A 184 5.05 -31.04 25.54
C PRO A 184 6.56 -30.70 25.52
N SER A 185 7.25 -30.76 24.36
CA SER A 185 8.70 -30.41 24.24
C SER A 185 9.14 -29.19 25.05
N PRO A 186 8.46 -28.04 24.97
CA PRO A 186 8.92 -26.84 25.65
C PRO A 186 8.80 -26.89 27.18
N ASP A 187 8.16 -27.88 27.80
CA ASP A 187 7.98 -27.91 29.26
C ASP A 187 9.31 -28.00 30.03
N GLY A 188 10.34 -28.57 29.40
CA GLY A 188 11.71 -28.58 29.93
C GLY A 188 12.45 -27.25 29.76
N ASN A 189 12.00 -26.39 28.84
CA ASN A 189 12.53 -25.04 28.60
C ASN A 189 11.40 -24.08 28.15
N PRO A 190 10.51 -23.65 29.07
CA PRO A 190 9.30 -22.89 28.71
C PRO A 190 9.60 -21.58 27.97
N ASN A 191 10.76 -20.99 28.23
CA ASN A 191 11.22 -19.75 27.59
C ASN A 191 11.51 -19.90 26.09
N ALA A 192 11.60 -21.13 25.58
CA ALA A 192 11.81 -21.39 24.16
C ALA A 192 10.51 -21.76 23.42
N ASP A 193 9.35 -21.83 24.11
CA ASP A 193 8.06 -22.09 23.46
C ASP A 193 7.67 -20.96 22.51
N GLY A 194 7.10 -21.33 21.36
CA GLY A 194 6.81 -20.41 20.27
C GLY A 194 7.60 -20.74 19.01
N ILE A 195 7.77 -19.75 18.15
CA ILE A 195 8.29 -19.91 16.79
C ILE A 195 9.49 -18.99 16.61
N ILE A 196 10.54 -19.46 15.93
CA ILE A 196 11.60 -18.57 15.43
C ILE A 196 11.72 -18.73 13.93
N SER A 197 11.69 -17.61 13.22
CA SER A 197 11.66 -17.56 11.76
C SER A 197 12.71 -16.63 11.20
N ASN A 198 13.28 -17.00 10.07
CA ASN A 198 14.06 -16.09 9.25
C ASN A 198 13.14 -15.01 8.68
N HIS A 199 13.57 -13.75 8.76
CA HIS A 199 12.79 -12.59 8.34
C HIS A 199 12.37 -12.59 6.85
N ARG A 200 13.06 -13.38 6.02
CA ARG A 200 12.71 -13.58 4.60
C ARG A 200 11.50 -14.50 4.37
N TYR A 201 10.92 -15.05 5.44
CA TYR A 201 9.78 -15.96 5.38
C TYR A 201 8.63 -15.54 6.31
N VAL A 202 8.64 -14.28 6.75
CA VAL A 202 7.55 -13.67 7.53
C VAL A 202 6.75 -12.75 6.60
N GLY A 203 5.51 -13.13 6.29
CA GLY A 203 4.68 -12.45 5.30
C GLY A 203 5.11 -12.77 3.86
N ASN A 204 4.61 -12.00 2.89
CA ASN A 204 4.97 -12.13 1.47
C ASN A 204 5.35 -10.79 0.80
N ILE A 205 5.54 -9.73 1.60
CA ILE A 205 6.04 -8.42 1.18
C ILE A 205 7.40 -8.11 1.85
N GLY A 206 7.98 -6.95 1.56
CA GLY A 206 9.23 -6.52 2.18
C GLY A 206 10.37 -7.50 1.89
N THR A 207 11.07 -7.98 2.91
CA THR A 207 12.15 -8.96 2.73
C THR A 207 11.67 -10.37 2.41
N ALA A 208 10.37 -10.64 2.57
CA ALA A 208 9.74 -11.92 2.21
C ALA A 208 9.06 -11.88 0.83
N SER A 209 9.27 -10.80 0.07
CA SER A 209 8.75 -10.65 -1.30
C SER A 209 9.13 -11.85 -2.18
N GLY A 210 8.11 -12.45 -2.81
CA GLY A 210 8.27 -13.62 -3.68
C GLY A 210 8.12 -14.98 -2.99
N THR A 211 7.81 -15.02 -1.69
CA THR A 211 7.39 -16.24 -0.97
C THR A 211 5.87 -16.40 -0.97
N SER A 212 5.38 -17.61 -0.64
CA SER A 212 3.94 -17.87 -0.45
C SER A 212 3.38 -17.22 0.84
N GLY A 213 4.25 -16.83 1.78
CA GLY A 213 3.86 -16.34 3.11
C GLY A 213 3.37 -17.41 4.09
N LYS A 214 3.33 -18.69 3.70
CA LYS A 214 2.72 -19.78 4.48
C LYS A 214 3.63 -20.41 5.54
N THR A 215 4.88 -19.96 5.67
CA THR A 215 5.84 -20.52 6.65
C THR A 215 5.31 -20.43 8.08
N LEU A 216 4.79 -19.27 8.51
CA LEU A 216 4.24 -19.15 9.86
C LEU A 216 2.98 -20.00 10.06
N THR A 217 2.14 -20.14 9.02
CA THR A 217 0.96 -21.02 9.06
C THR A 217 1.35 -22.46 9.39
N HIS A 218 2.41 -22.96 8.73
CA HIS A 218 2.99 -24.28 8.98
C HIS A 218 3.58 -24.42 10.39
N GLU A 219 4.42 -23.47 10.81
CA GLU A 219 5.04 -23.51 12.14
C GLU A 219 4.02 -23.42 13.27
N ILE A 220 2.94 -22.65 13.08
CA ILE A 220 1.84 -22.60 14.04
C ILE A 220 1.07 -23.92 14.06
N GLY A 221 0.97 -24.62 12.93
CA GLY A 221 0.42 -25.97 12.88
C GLY A 221 1.19 -26.91 13.82
N HIS A 222 2.52 -26.85 13.78
CA HIS A 222 3.37 -27.56 14.75
C HIS A 222 3.20 -27.06 16.18
N TYR A 223 3.17 -25.75 16.42
CA TYR A 223 2.90 -25.17 17.74
C TYR A 223 1.57 -25.68 18.32
N LEU A 224 0.59 -25.96 17.46
CA LEU A 224 -0.72 -26.53 17.78
C LEU A 224 -0.79 -28.06 17.62
N GLY A 225 0.36 -28.73 17.59
CA GLY A 225 0.49 -30.19 17.73
C GLY A 225 0.44 -31.00 16.44
N LEU A 226 0.34 -30.37 15.26
CA LEU A 226 0.34 -31.09 13.98
C LEU A 226 1.74 -31.61 13.63
N PRO A 227 1.90 -32.86 13.14
CA PRO A 227 3.10 -33.31 12.44
C PRO A 227 3.07 -32.87 10.97
N HIS A 228 4.17 -33.11 10.26
CA HIS A 228 4.15 -33.13 8.79
C HIS A 228 3.20 -34.22 8.27
N THR A 229 2.61 -34.01 7.10
CA THR A 229 1.66 -34.97 6.46
C THR A 229 2.26 -36.35 6.19
N TRP A 230 3.57 -36.44 6.02
CA TRP A 230 4.30 -37.71 5.81
C TRP A 230 4.82 -38.34 7.11
N GLY A 231 4.42 -37.81 8.27
CA GLY A 231 4.72 -38.34 9.60
C GLY A 231 5.95 -37.76 10.28
N GLU A 232 6.46 -38.48 11.29
CA GLU A 232 7.53 -38.00 12.19
C GLU A 232 8.93 -38.09 11.56
N THR A 233 9.16 -37.40 10.44
CA THR A 233 10.51 -37.12 9.92
C THR A 233 10.60 -35.72 9.33
N ASN A 234 11.82 -35.19 9.19
CA ASN A 234 12.08 -33.96 8.43
C ASN A 234 12.60 -34.21 7.00
N ALA A 235 12.32 -35.40 6.45
CA ALA A 235 12.91 -35.85 5.20
C ALA A 235 11.79 -36.24 4.22
N PRO A 236 11.21 -35.29 3.47
CA PRO A 236 10.18 -35.62 2.48
C PRO A 236 10.77 -36.36 1.28
N GLY A 237 9.93 -37.14 0.59
CA GLY A 237 10.29 -37.91 -0.58
C GLY A 237 11.02 -39.23 -0.31
N CYS A 238 11.15 -39.65 0.95
CA CYS A 238 11.89 -40.85 1.31
C CYS A 238 11.05 -42.12 1.11
N ASP A 239 11.33 -42.88 0.04
CA ASP A 239 10.60 -44.08 -0.38
C ASP A 239 11.27 -45.41 0.03
N GLY A 240 12.30 -45.34 0.87
CA GLY A 240 13.12 -46.48 1.30
C GLY A 240 14.27 -46.85 0.35
N THR A 241 14.42 -46.15 -0.78
CA THR A 241 15.45 -46.49 -1.79
C THR A 241 16.74 -45.69 -1.64
N ASN A 242 16.69 -44.48 -1.07
CA ASN A 242 17.86 -43.63 -0.86
C ASN A 242 18.56 -43.97 0.47
N PRO A 243 19.76 -44.59 0.45
CA PRO A 243 20.47 -44.97 1.67
C PRO A 243 21.25 -43.81 2.31
N ASN A 244 21.28 -42.64 1.68
CA ASN A 244 22.04 -41.48 2.15
C ASN A 244 21.11 -40.43 2.79
N GLU A 245 21.71 -39.49 3.51
CA GLU A 245 21.03 -38.29 4.01
C GLU A 245 20.25 -37.56 2.89
N PRO A 246 19.07 -36.98 3.20
CA PRO A 246 18.40 -36.99 4.51
C PRO A 246 17.57 -38.26 4.79
N CYS A 247 17.43 -39.17 3.83
CA CYS A 247 16.51 -40.32 3.96
C CYS A 247 17.09 -41.47 4.78
N ASN A 248 18.39 -41.77 4.66
CA ASN A 248 19.05 -42.86 5.38
C ASN A 248 18.30 -44.22 5.30
N GLY A 249 17.65 -44.49 4.16
CA GLY A 249 16.85 -45.70 3.93
C GLY A 249 15.43 -45.68 4.52
N ALA A 250 14.98 -44.56 5.09
CA ALA A 250 13.61 -44.40 5.59
C ALA A 250 12.59 -44.47 4.45
N ASN A 251 11.42 -45.02 4.76
CA ASN A 251 10.25 -45.04 3.88
C ASN A 251 9.07 -44.38 4.58
N ASN A 252 8.71 -43.18 4.15
CA ASN A 252 7.65 -42.39 4.76
C ASN A 252 6.27 -43.05 4.59
N CYS A 253 6.06 -43.91 3.60
CA CYS A 253 4.81 -44.70 3.50
C CYS A 253 4.64 -45.73 4.64
N THR A 254 5.62 -45.87 5.53
CA THR A 254 5.51 -46.70 6.75
C THR A 254 5.28 -45.87 8.01
N LEU A 255 5.29 -44.54 7.86
CA LEU A 255 4.96 -43.56 8.87
C LEU A 255 3.60 -42.95 8.52
N ASP A 256 3.03 -42.22 9.47
CA ASP A 256 1.75 -41.57 9.34
C ASP A 256 1.76 -40.34 10.25
N ASP A 257 1.02 -39.30 9.89
CA ASP A 257 0.85 -38.13 10.74
C ASP A 257 -0.16 -38.42 11.88
N GLY A 258 -0.87 -39.56 11.82
CA GLY A 258 -1.82 -40.00 12.82
C GLY A 258 -3.21 -39.38 12.66
N ILE A 259 -3.46 -38.65 11.56
CA ILE A 259 -4.71 -37.92 11.31
C ILE A 259 -5.50 -38.66 10.22
N SER A 260 -6.74 -39.07 10.53
CA SER A 260 -7.45 -40.02 9.67
C SER A 260 -7.85 -39.50 8.28
N ASP A 261 -7.98 -38.19 8.10
CA ASP A 261 -8.44 -37.57 6.86
C ASP A 261 -7.31 -36.92 6.03
N THR A 262 -6.07 -36.99 6.50
CA THR A 262 -4.87 -36.68 5.72
C THR A 262 -4.40 -37.96 5.02
N PRO A 263 -4.39 -38.01 3.67
CA PRO A 263 -3.87 -39.18 2.97
C PRO A 263 -2.38 -39.36 3.23
N ASN A 264 -1.97 -40.56 3.62
CA ASN A 264 -0.55 -40.89 3.80
C ASN A 264 0.22 -40.61 2.49
N CYS A 265 1.36 -39.94 2.60
CA CYS A 265 2.17 -39.51 1.47
C CYS A 265 3.67 -39.64 1.78
N LEU A 266 4.50 -39.54 0.73
CA LEU A 266 5.95 -39.43 0.91
C LEU A 266 6.40 -38.03 1.34
N GLY A 267 5.54 -37.02 1.21
CA GLY A 267 5.91 -35.60 1.26
C GLY A 267 6.59 -35.13 -0.03
N VAL A 268 6.49 -33.82 -0.30
CA VAL A 268 7.15 -33.18 -1.46
C VAL A 268 8.54 -32.70 -1.08
N SER A 269 9.54 -33.06 -1.88
CA SER A 269 10.86 -32.43 -1.82
C SER A 269 11.00 -31.36 -2.90
N ALA A 270 11.72 -30.29 -2.59
CA ALA A 270 12.01 -29.18 -3.50
C ALA A 270 10.79 -28.40 -4.03
N GLY A 271 9.69 -28.35 -3.26
CA GLY A 271 8.57 -27.44 -3.52
C GLY A 271 7.84 -27.64 -4.84
N ASN A 272 7.79 -28.85 -5.37
CA ASN A 272 7.05 -29.13 -6.60
C ASN A 272 5.53 -29.15 -6.34
N CYS A 273 4.75 -28.42 -7.15
CA CYS A 273 3.29 -28.49 -7.13
C CYS A 273 2.73 -29.43 -8.22
N ASP A 274 2.94 -30.74 -8.08
CA ASP A 274 2.30 -31.73 -8.95
C ASP A 274 0.97 -32.22 -8.35
N LEU A 275 -0.12 -31.53 -8.69
CA LEU A 275 -1.47 -31.82 -8.20
C LEU A 275 -2.02 -33.22 -8.58
N THR A 276 -1.29 -33.98 -9.41
CA THR A 276 -1.66 -35.35 -9.79
C THR A 276 -0.87 -36.42 -9.05
N ARG A 277 0.05 -36.00 -8.18
CA ARG A 277 0.97 -36.88 -7.45
C ARG A 277 0.20 -37.88 -6.59
N THR A 278 0.51 -39.15 -6.80
CA THR A 278 -0.05 -40.28 -6.06
C THR A 278 1.09 -41.08 -5.44
N THR A 279 1.20 -41.09 -4.12
CA THR A 279 2.15 -41.91 -3.37
C THR A 279 1.42 -42.69 -2.29
N CYS A 280 2.10 -43.68 -1.69
CA CYS A 280 1.58 -44.52 -0.61
C CYS A 280 0.18 -45.16 -0.82
N GLY A 281 -0.30 -45.22 -2.07
CA GLY A 281 -1.57 -45.85 -2.46
C GLY A 281 -2.75 -44.90 -2.72
N SER A 282 -2.60 -43.59 -2.52
CA SER A 282 -3.65 -42.58 -2.72
C SER A 282 -3.12 -41.30 -3.35
N LEU A 283 -4.02 -40.41 -3.75
CA LEU A 283 -3.65 -39.06 -4.18
C LEU A 283 -3.09 -38.29 -2.97
N ASP A 284 -1.93 -37.67 -3.13
CA ASP A 284 -1.29 -36.89 -2.07
C ASP A 284 -2.02 -35.55 -1.92
N ASN A 285 -2.34 -35.13 -0.70
CA ASN A 285 -2.82 -33.77 -0.44
C ASN A 285 -1.62 -32.80 -0.35
N ILE A 286 -0.92 -32.59 -1.46
CA ILE A 286 0.28 -31.72 -1.48
C ILE A 286 -0.05 -30.23 -1.25
N GLN A 287 -1.32 -29.84 -1.33
CA GLN A 287 -1.77 -28.48 -1.01
C GLN A 287 -2.03 -28.30 0.49
N ASN A 288 -1.70 -29.29 1.32
CA ASN A 288 -1.82 -29.16 2.77
C ASN A 288 -0.71 -28.25 3.32
N TYR A 289 -1.04 -27.38 4.28
CA TYR A 289 -0.04 -26.51 4.90
C TYR A 289 1.07 -27.28 5.65
N MET A 290 0.85 -28.54 6.02
CA MET A 290 1.86 -29.39 6.68
C MET A 290 2.72 -30.22 5.70
N ASP A 291 2.60 -29.98 4.38
CA ASP A 291 3.55 -30.48 3.38
C ASP A 291 4.67 -29.43 3.13
N TYR A 292 5.63 -29.68 2.22
CA TYR A 292 6.64 -28.70 1.76
C TYR A 292 6.48 -28.37 0.27
N ALA A 293 5.24 -28.33 -0.23
CA ALA A 293 4.96 -27.94 -1.62
C ALA A 293 5.10 -26.42 -1.83
N SER A 294 4.73 -25.92 -3.00
CA SER A 294 4.68 -24.48 -3.34
C SER A 294 3.27 -23.97 -3.63
N CYS A 295 2.25 -24.77 -3.28
CA CYS A 295 0.85 -24.50 -3.58
C CYS A 295 -0.08 -24.87 -2.41
N GLU A 296 0.40 -24.61 -1.20
CA GLU A 296 -0.30 -24.80 0.05
C GLU A 296 -1.57 -23.95 0.10
N ALA A 297 -2.66 -24.54 0.58
CA ALA A 297 -3.98 -23.93 0.56
C ALA A 297 -4.91 -24.40 1.68
N ASN A 298 -4.65 -25.51 2.38
CA ASN A 298 -5.60 -26.00 3.38
C ASN A 298 -5.02 -26.74 4.60
N PHE A 299 -5.81 -26.73 5.68
CA PHE A 299 -5.83 -27.78 6.71
C PHE A 299 -7.03 -28.72 6.46
N THR A 300 -6.93 -29.95 6.94
CA THR A 300 -8.07 -30.87 6.99
C THR A 300 -8.90 -30.67 8.27
N ALA A 301 -10.14 -31.16 8.28
CA ALA A 301 -10.99 -31.13 9.46
C ALA A 301 -10.40 -31.93 10.63
N GLY A 302 -9.72 -33.05 10.35
CA GLY A 302 -8.97 -33.82 11.34
C GLY A 302 -7.82 -33.01 11.96
N GLN A 303 -7.05 -32.29 11.16
CA GLN A 303 -6.00 -31.38 11.64
C GLN A 303 -6.59 -30.27 12.52
N VAL A 304 -7.69 -29.64 12.11
CA VAL A 304 -8.39 -28.64 12.93
C VAL A 304 -8.80 -29.21 14.28
N ASN A 305 -9.36 -30.43 14.31
CA ASN A 305 -9.75 -31.07 15.57
C ASN A 305 -8.54 -31.29 16.50
N VAL A 306 -7.40 -31.70 15.97
CA VAL A 306 -6.15 -31.84 16.76
C VAL A 306 -5.73 -30.48 17.33
N MET A 307 -5.62 -29.45 16.50
CA MET A 307 -5.22 -28.10 16.96
C MET A 307 -6.14 -27.56 18.06
N ARG A 308 -7.46 -27.75 17.90
CA ARG A 308 -8.44 -27.33 18.91
C ARG A 308 -8.36 -28.16 20.18
N ASN A 309 -8.10 -29.46 20.09
CA ASN A 309 -7.86 -30.28 21.29
C ASN A 309 -6.62 -29.80 22.04
N VAL A 310 -5.54 -29.42 21.34
CA VAL A 310 -4.34 -28.84 21.96
C VAL A 310 -4.68 -27.55 22.71
N LEU A 311 -5.45 -26.64 22.10
CA LEU A 311 -5.93 -25.41 22.77
C LEU A 311 -6.89 -25.66 23.94
N ASN A 312 -7.37 -26.89 24.15
CA ASN A 312 -8.27 -27.24 25.25
C ASN A 312 -7.61 -28.21 26.25
N ASN A 313 -6.33 -28.50 26.11
CA ASN A 313 -5.63 -29.52 26.89
C ASN A 313 -4.53 -28.91 27.76
N SER A 314 -4.61 -29.15 29.08
CA SER A 314 -3.63 -28.68 30.06
C SER A 314 -2.23 -29.27 29.94
N LEU A 315 -2.06 -30.39 29.22
CA LEU A 315 -0.73 -30.91 28.87
C LEU A 315 -0.04 -30.07 27.81
N ALA A 316 -0.76 -29.17 27.14
CA ALA A 316 -0.22 -28.30 26.11
C ALA A 316 0.19 -26.92 26.64
N ASP A 317 -0.27 -26.55 27.84
CA ASP A 317 -0.07 -25.22 28.45
C ASP A 317 -0.52 -24.08 27.51
N ARG A 318 -1.69 -24.26 26.90
CA ARG A 318 -2.24 -23.39 25.83
C ARG A 318 -3.73 -23.07 26.04
N GLU A 319 -4.37 -23.70 27.01
CA GLU A 319 -5.80 -23.52 27.28
C GLU A 319 -6.15 -22.17 27.88
N ASP A 320 -5.17 -21.43 28.41
CA ASP A 320 -5.37 -20.09 28.95
C ASP A 320 -5.32 -19.00 27.86
N LEU A 321 -4.64 -19.26 26.72
CA LEU A 321 -4.44 -18.29 25.64
C LEU A 321 -5.75 -17.61 25.19
N TRP A 322 -6.80 -18.40 24.98
CA TRP A 322 -8.07 -17.93 24.39
C TRP A 322 -9.16 -17.64 25.43
N LYS A 323 -8.90 -17.82 26.72
CA LYS A 323 -9.89 -17.52 27.76
C LYS A 323 -10.12 -16.01 27.84
N SER A 324 -11.37 -15.60 28.03
CA SER A 324 -11.76 -14.18 28.09
C SER A 324 -10.93 -13.34 29.07
N VAL A 325 -10.51 -13.93 30.20
CA VAL A 325 -9.65 -13.25 31.18
C VAL A 325 -8.28 -12.90 30.58
N ASN A 326 -7.68 -13.82 29.83
CA ASN A 326 -6.41 -13.58 29.15
C ASN A 326 -6.58 -12.58 28.01
N LEU A 327 -7.64 -12.69 27.21
CA LEU A 327 -7.90 -11.74 26.12
C LEU A 327 -8.03 -10.30 26.64
N SER A 328 -8.67 -10.08 27.78
CA SER A 328 -8.74 -8.75 28.41
C SER A 328 -7.38 -8.30 29.01
N ALA A 329 -6.59 -9.24 29.55
CA ALA A 329 -5.28 -8.98 30.12
C ALA A 329 -4.24 -8.58 29.07
N THR A 330 -4.30 -9.21 27.89
CA THR A 330 -3.43 -8.96 26.73
C THR A 330 -3.96 -7.86 25.80
N GLY A 331 -5.19 -7.37 26.05
CA GLY A 331 -5.78 -6.24 25.34
C GLY A 331 -6.34 -6.56 23.96
N VAL A 332 -6.64 -7.83 23.69
CA VAL A 332 -7.15 -8.28 22.37
C VAL A 332 -8.64 -8.63 22.37
N ALA A 333 -9.36 -8.41 23.47
CA ALA A 333 -10.78 -8.77 23.59
C ALA A 333 -11.74 -7.81 22.89
N ASP A 334 -11.49 -6.51 22.99
CA ASP A 334 -12.46 -5.46 22.67
C ASP A 334 -11.91 -4.54 21.57
N LEU A 335 -12.83 -3.92 20.81
CA LEU A 335 -12.50 -2.81 19.94
C LEU A 335 -12.12 -1.57 20.76
N THR A 336 -10.92 -1.04 20.52
CA THR A 336 -10.36 0.10 21.26
C THR A 336 -9.76 1.21 20.39
N GLU A 337 -9.53 0.93 19.11
CA GLU A 337 -8.87 1.83 18.17
C GLU A 337 -9.24 1.41 16.74
N ALA A 338 -9.57 2.39 15.91
CA ALA A 338 -9.64 2.20 14.46
C ALA A 338 -8.25 2.44 13.89
N ASN A 339 -7.78 1.56 13.01
CA ASN A 339 -6.52 1.76 12.32
C ASN A 339 -6.54 1.02 10.98
N TYR A 340 -5.64 1.37 10.08
CA TYR A 340 -5.48 0.71 8.80
C TYR A 340 -4.03 0.75 8.34
N TYR A 341 -3.69 -0.07 7.35
CA TYR A 341 -2.48 0.15 6.56
C TYR A 341 -2.80 0.05 5.07
N VAL A 342 -1.92 0.65 4.27
CA VAL A 342 -1.98 0.64 2.81
C VAL A 342 -0.67 0.08 2.27
N GLU A 343 -0.72 -0.70 1.18
CA GLU A 343 0.50 -1.25 0.57
C GLU A 343 1.44 -0.18 0.02
N SER A 344 0.86 0.88 -0.56
CA SER A 344 1.59 2.01 -1.10
C SER A 344 0.75 3.29 -0.93
N PRO A 345 1.30 4.37 -0.34
CA PRO A 345 0.62 5.65 -0.25
C PRO A 345 0.61 6.40 -1.60
N THR A 346 1.15 5.81 -2.67
CA THR A 346 1.22 6.41 -4.01
C THR A 346 0.72 5.46 -5.10
N GLY A 347 0.10 6.02 -6.14
CA GLY A 347 -0.33 5.28 -7.34
C GLY A 347 -0.56 6.19 -8.55
N CYS A 348 -0.75 5.62 -9.74
CA CYS A 348 -1.19 6.36 -10.93
C CYS A 348 -2.73 6.42 -10.99
N ILE A 349 -3.27 7.33 -11.80
CA ILE A 349 -4.68 7.25 -12.19
C ILE A 349 -4.99 5.86 -12.76
N GLY A 350 -6.08 5.26 -12.29
CA GLY A 350 -6.55 3.95 -12.74
C GLY A 350 -5.88 2.77 -12.06
N ASP A 351 -4.88 3.00 -11.21
CA ASP A 351 -4.32 1.94 -10.35
C ASP A 351 -5.30 1.57 -9.24
N THR A 352 -5.25 0.29 -8.84
CA THR A 352 -5.95 -0.22 -7.65
C THR A 352 -5.02 -0.10 -6.45
N VAL A 353 -5.49 0.57 -5.40
CA VAL A 353 -4.82 0.66 -4.10
C VAL A 353 -5.57 -0.23 -3.11
N PHE A 354 -4.83 -1.08 -2.42
CA PHE A 354 -5.34 -2.04 -1.44
C PHE A 354 -5.22 -1.46 -0.03
N PHE A 355 -6.35 -1.39 0.67
CA PHE A 355 -6.41 -0.99 2.08
C PHE A 355 -6.77 -2.18 2.94
N TYR A 356 -6.17 -2.23 4.12
CA TYR A 356 -6.37 -3.32 5.06
C TYR A 356 -6.75 -2.78 6.42
N ASP A 357 -7.79 -3.36 7.03
CA ASP A 357 -8.13 -3.05 8.41
C ASP A 357 -7.00 -3.48 9.34
N ALA A 358 -6.60 -2.56 10.21
CA ALA A 358 -5.64 -2.79 11.28
C ALA A 358 -6.21 -2.35 12.65
N SER A 359 -7.52 -2.09 12.68
CA SER A 359 -8.23 -1.72 13.90
C SER A 359 -8.02 -2.77 14.98
N THR A 360 -8.05 -2.35 16.24
CA THR A 360 -7.93 -3.30 17.33
C THR A 360 -9.20 -4.14 17.35
N TYR A 361 -9.08 -5.34 16.81
CA TYR A 361 -9.88 -6.54 17.00
C TYR A 361 -11.37 -6.46 17.35
N GLY A 362 -12.15 -7.27 16.64
CA GLY A 362 -13.56 -7.44 16.92
C GLY A 362 -14.45 -6.37 16.28
N ALA A 363 -13.94 -5.61 15.31
CA ALA A 363 -14.77 -4.87 14.38
C ALA A 363 -15.77 -5.82 13.69
N GLU A 364 -17.03 -5.44 13.66
CA GLU A 364 -18.15 -6.17 13.04
C GLU A 364 -18.65 -5.47 11.77
N SER A 365 -18.26 -4.20 11.58
CA SER A 365 -18.61 -3.40 10.40
C SER A 365 -17.60 -2.28 10.17
N TRP A 366 -17.34 -1.97 8.91
CA TRP A 366 -16.41 -0.95 8.45
C TRP A 366 -17.14 0.11 7.62
N SER A 367 -16.66 1.35 7.71
CA SER A 367 -17.12 2.48 6.90
C SER A 367 -15.91 3.32 6.52
N TRP A 368 -15.49 3.16 5.26
CA TRP A 368 -14.39 3.89 4.66
C TRP A 368 -14.91 5.11 3.89
N GLU A 369 -14.23 6.23 4.06
CA GLU A 369 -14.39 7.44 3.25
C GLU A 369 -13.01 7.89 2.76
N PHE A 370 -12.81 7.92 1.43
CA PHE A 370 -11.62 8.45 0.78
C PHE A 370 -11.99 9.82 0.23
N VAL A 371 -11.48 10.89 0.84
CA VAL A 371 -11.89 12.27 0.56
C VAL A 371 -10.74 13.00 -0.11
N GLY A 372 -10.93 13.36 -1.38
CA GLY A 372 -9.99 14.16 -2.16
C GLY A 372 -10.73 14.90 -3.28
N PRO A 373 -10.20 14.92 -4.52
CA PRO A 373 -10.91 15.45 -5.69
C PRO A 373 -12.29 14.84 -5.91
N VAL A 374 -12.49 13.59 -5.47
CA VAL A 374 -13.79 12.92 -5.40
C VAL A 374 -13.88 12.17 -4.06
N THR A 375 -15.09 12.00 -3.54
CA THR A 375 -15.32 11.12 -2.40
C THR A 375 -15.66 9.71 -2.86
N ILE A 376 -14.88 8.74 -2.42
CA ILE A 376 -15.14 7.30 -2.63
C ILE A 376 -15.48 6.69 -1.26
N THR A 377 -16.41 5.74 -1.21
CA THR A 377 -16.79 5.08 0.05
C THR A 377 -16.79 3.57 -0.11
N SER A 378 -16.45 2.84 0.95
CA SER A 378 -16.59 1.38 1.01
C SER A 378 -17.08 0.90 2.38
N SER A 379 -17.71 -0.26 2.42
CA SER A 379 -18.10 -0.97 3.65
C SER A 379 -17.38 -2.31 3.81
N ASP A 380 -16.47 -2.65 2.89
CA ASP A 380 -15.68 -3.87 2.96
C ASP A 380 -14.62 -3.74 4.06
N GLU A 381 -14.25 -4.85 4.68
CA GLU A 381 -13.19 -4.88 5.70
C GLU A 381 -11.85 -4.44 5.12
N ASN A 382 -11.48 -4.98 3.94
CA ASN A 382 -10.26 -4.64 3.22
C ASN A 382 -10.62 -4.18 1.80
N PRO A 383 -10.88 -2.88 1.56
CA PRO A 383 -11.37 -2.40 0.28
C PRO A 383 -10.26 -2.25 -0.76
N GLU A 384 -10.61 -2.55 -2.02
CA GLU A 384 -9.80 -2.28 -3.20
C GLU A 384 -10.33 -1.04 -3.92
N ILE A 385 -9.55 0.04 -3.96
CA ILE A 385 -10.00 1.33 -4.49
C ILE A 385 -9.26 1.69 -5.77
N VAL A 386 -10.00 1.98 -6.84
CA VAL A 386 -9.46 2.52 -8.08
C VAL A 386 -9.63 4.03 -8.10
N PHE A 387 -8.53 4.77 -8.11
CA PHE A 387 -8.54 6.23 -8.15
C PHE A 387 -8.54 6.73 -9.60
N ALA A 388 -9.71 7.17 -10.08
CA ALA A 388 -9.87 7.67 -11.44
C ALA A 388 -9.47 9.14 -11.64
N ILE A 389 -9.24 9.88 -10.54
CA ILE A 389 -8.89 11.30 -10.57
C ILE A 389 -7.57 11.49 -9.81
N PRO A 390 -6.57 12.18 -10.39
CA PRO A 390 -5.30 12.42 -9.73
C PRO A 390 -5.46 13.44 -8.60
N GLY A 391 -4.54 13.41 -7.64
CA GLY A 391 -4.53 14.34 -6.50
C GLY A 391 -4.28 13.62 -5.18
N THR A 392 -4.53 14.33 -4.09
CA THR A 392 -4.39 13.83 -2.73
C THR A 392 -5.73 13.34 -2.18
N TYR A 393 -5.72 12.23 -1.44
CA TYR A 393 -6.90 11.72 -0.75
C TYR A 393 -6.60 11.49 0.73
N SER A 394 -7.45 12.04 1.58
CA SER A 394 -7.53 11.71 3.01
C SER A 394 -8.32 10.42 3.18
N VAL A 395 -7.94 9.60 4.16
CA VAL A 395 -8.61 8.32 4.47
C VAL A 395 -9.27 8.45 5.83
N LYS A 396 -10.54 8.07 5.89
CA LYS A 396 -11.26 7.93 7.14
C LYS A 396 -11.83 6.52 7.23
N LEU A 397 -11.54 5.85 8.34
CA LEU A 397 -12.12 4.56 8.67
C LEU A 397 -12.87 4.68 9.99
N THR A 398 -14.15 4.33 9.97
CA THR A 398 -14.95 4.07 11.17
C THR A 398 -15.25 2.59 11.27
N VAL A 399 -14.84 1.95 12.37
CA VAL A 399 -15.20 0.56 12.70
C VAL A 399 -16.13 0.51 13.89
N SER A 400 -16.99 -0.51 13.94
CA SER A 400 -17.94 -0.69 15.04
C SER A 400 -17.97 -2.13 15.54
N GLN A 401 -18.15 -2.29 16.86
CA GLN A 401 -18.40 -3.56 17.54
C GLN A 401 -19.62 -3.38 18.46
N GLY A 402 -20.77 -3.94 18.09
CA GLY A 402 -22.03 -3.69 18.80
C GLY A 402 -22.39 -2.19 18.87
N SER A 403 -22.25 -1.57 20.05
CA SER A 403 -22.46 -0.12 20.24
C SER A 403 -21.17 0.70 20.33
N THR A 404 -20.02 0.05 20.37
CA THR A 404 -18.71 0.71 20.39
C THR A 404 -18.33 1.10 18.97
N THR A 405 -17.83 2.31 18.78
CA THR A 405 -17.37 2.81 17.48
C THR A 405 -16.06 3.53 17.66
N GLU A 406 -15.07 3.20 16.82
CA GLU A 406 -13.78 3.88 16.80
C GLU A 406 -13.55 4.48 15.42
N THR A 407 -12.76 5.55 15.32
CA THR A 407 -12.51 6.23 14.04
C THR A 407 -11.10 6.78 13.97
N ILE A 408 -10.46 6.53 12.83
CA ILE A 408 -9.21 7.16 12.42
C ILE A 408 -9.50 8.08 11.24
N ASN A 409 -8.88 9.27 11.26
CA ASN A 409 -8.87 10.20 10.14
C ASN A 409 -7.41 10.51 9.85
N ASP A 410 -6.99 10.19 8.64
CA ASP A 410 -5.64 10.42 8.15
C ASP A 410 -5.71 11.39 6.98
N GLU A 411 -5.25 12.61 7.22
CA GLU A 411 -5.34 13.71 6.25
C GLU A 411 -4.21 13.57 5.22
N ASN A 412 -4.54 13.70 3.93
CA ASN A 412 -3.58 13.59 2.83
C ASN A 412 -2.75 12.29 2.92
N ALA A 413 -3.43 11.14 2.97
CA ALA A 413 -2.79 9.83 3.14
C ALA A 413 -2.32 9.20 1.82
N ILE A 414 -2.97 9.53 0.70
CA ILE A 414 -2.73 8.90 -0.61
C ILE A 414 -2.47 9.94 -1.69
N ALA A 415 -1.44 9.73 -2.50
CA ALA A 415 -1.05 10.57 -3.64
C ALA A 415 -1.23 9.82 -4.96
N ILE A 416 -2.14 10.32 -5.81
CA ILE A 416 -2.43 9.74 -7.12
C ILE A 416 -1.85 10.65 -8.21
N ALA A 417 -0.83 10.15 -8.89
CA ALA A 417 -0.15 10.84 -9.97
C ALA A 417 -1.01 10.92 -11.23
N ASN A 418 -0.99 12.09 -11.88
CA ASN A 418 -1.58 12.27 -13.20
C ASN A 418 -0.64 11.75 -14.30
N ASP A 419 -1.16 11.41 -15.47
CA ASP A 419 -0.35 11.09 -16.66
C ASP A 419 0.64 12.22 -16.97
N PHE A 420 0.16 13.45 -16.81
CA PHE A 420 0.93 14.69 -16.90
C PHE A 420 0.66 15.53 -15.64
N GLY A 421 1.61 15.52 -14.72
CA GLY A 421 1.56 16.25 -13.45
C GLY A 421 1.66 17.76 -13.63
N HIS A 422 1.92 18.47 -12.53
CA HIS A 422 2.03 19.92 -12.56
C HIS A 422 3.12 20.38 -13.55
N GLY A 423 2.81 21.39 -14.37
CA GLY A 423 3.77 21.97 -15.31
C GLY A 423 4.93 22.68 -14.60
N VAL A 424 6.09 22.74 -15.25
CA VAL A 424 7.22 23.55 -14.79
C VAL A 424 7.17 24.97 -15.39
N PRO A 425 7.64 26.02 -14.68
CA PRO A 425 8.28 25.96 -13.37
C PRO A 425 7.26 25.64 -12.26
N PHE A 426 7.64 24.76 -11.35
CA PHE A 426 6.82 24.41 -10.18
C PHE A 426 7.44 25.03 -8.94
N MET A 427 6.64 25.74 -8.16
CA MET A 427 7.06 26.40 -6.93
C MET A 427 6.02 26.11 -5.84
N ASP A 428 6.50 25.77 -4.66
CA ASP A 428 5.67 25.53 -3.48
C ASP A 428 6.39 26.04 -2.22
N ASP A 429 5.84 27.08 -1.61
CA ASP A 429 6.24 27.69 -0.33
C ASP A 429 5.34 27.20 0.83
N PHE A 430 4.52 26.19 0.56
CA PHE A 430 3.56 25.60 1.50
C PHE A 430 2.52 26.59 2.05
N THR A 431 2.25 27.70 1.37
CA THR A 431 1.16 28.60 1.77
C THR A 431 -0.23 27.98 1.58
N GLU A 432 -0.35 27.00 0.68
CA GLU A 432 -1.54 26.17 0.44
C GLU A 432 -1.33 24.77 1.06
N SER A 433 -2.21 24.31 1.95
CA SER A 433 -1.89 23.21 2.90
C SER A 433 -2.14 21.77 2.45
N ASP A 434 -2.68 21.52 1.25
CA ASP A 434 -3.45 20.28 1.01
C ASP A 434 -2.89 19.34 -0.08
N GLN A 435 -1.66 19.55 -0.56
CA GLN A 435 -1.13 18.79 -1.71
C GLN A 435 -0.01 17.78 -1.38
N TRP A 436 0.52 17.79 -0.16
CA TRP A 436 1.60 16.88 0.23
C TRP A 436 1.11 15.79 1.18
N VAL A 437 1.47 14.55 0.84
CA VAL A 437 1.15 13.35 1.60
C VAL A 437 2.25 13.07 2.61
N THR A 438 1.87 12.78 3.85
CA THR A 438 2.80 12.38 4.91
C THR A 438 2.63 10.90 5.18
N TYR A 439 3.73 10.14 5.16
CA TYR A 439 3.69 8.70 5.42
C TYR A 439 4.77 8.30 6.42
N ASN A 440 4.34 7.73 7.55
CA ASN A 440 5.24 7.20 8.56
C ASN A 440 5.48 5.72 8.27
N ASN A 441 6.72 5.34 7.96
CA ASN A 441 7.02 3.95 7.60
C ASN A 441 7.02 2.99 8.80
N GLU A 442 6.90 3.48 10.04
CA GLU A 442 7.08 2.70 11.27
C GLU A 442 5.99 3.00 12.33
N GLU A 443 4.71 3.00 11.90
CA GLU A 443 3.36 3.04 12.56
C GLU A 443 3.20 3.08 14.10
N SER A 444 4.21 2.81 14.89
CA SER A 444 4.23 2.82 16.35
C SER A 444 4.16 4.22 17.00
N SER A 445 4.37 5.32 16.26
CA SER A 445 4.40 6.68 16.85
C SER A 445 3.79 7.75 15.94
N THR A 446 2.59 8.22 16.29
CA THR A 446 1.92 9.37 15.66
C THR A 446 2.56 10.72 16.00
N SER A 447 3.56 10.75 16.89
CA SER A 447 4.21 11.99 17.32
C SER A 447 5.39 12.41 16.46
N ASN A 448 6.02 11.48 15.72
CA ASN A 448 7.28 11.73 15.02
C ASN A 448 7.13 11.90 13.49
N VAL A 449 5.97 12.39 13.05
CA VAL A 449 5.61 12.50 11.62
C VAL A 449 5.84 13.91 11.07
N TRP A 450 5.85 14.03 9.74
CA TRP A 450 5.80 15.31 9.04
C TRP A 450 4.48 16.03 9.32
N LYS A 451 4.52 17.33 9.53
CA LYS A 451 3.33 18.17 9.73
C LYS A 451 3.51 19.50 9.03
N HIS A 452 2.47 19.94 8.33
CA HIS A 452 2.37 21.31 7.88
C HIS A 452 2.31 22.24 9.10
N THR A 453 3.07 23.32 9.08
CA THR A 453 3.09 24.33 10.14
C THR A 453 2.91 25.70 9.54
N THR A 454 2.09 26.53 10.19
CA THR A 454 1.83 27.93 9.80
C THR A 454 2.46 28.93 10.80
N SER A 455 3.49 28.49 11.53
CA SER A 455 4.17 29.28 12.55
C SER A 455 5.64 29.56 12.27
N VAL A 456 6.23 28.88 11.30
CA VAL A 456 7.66 28.87 10.98
C VAL A 456 7.80 28.64 9.48
N GLY A 457 8.57 29.48 8.79
CA GLY A 457 8.88 29.39 7.36
C GLY A 457 10.11 30.24 7.00
N ASN A 458 10.57 30.14 5.76
CA ASN A 458 11.67 30.90 5.19
C ASN A 458 11.16 31.94 4.19
N GLY A 459 10.78 33.10 4.70
CA GLY A 459 10.21 34.19 3.90
C GLY A 459 8.76 34.49 4.29
N ASP A 460 8.09 33.51 4.88
CA ASP A 460 6.77 33.58 5.48
C ASP A 460 6.72 32.79 6.81
N ASN A 461 5.56 32.24 7.18
CA ASN A 461 5.37 31.42 8.37
C ASN A 461 4.97 29.97 8.05
N THR A 462 5.04 29.53 6.79
CA THR A 462 4.61 28.20 6.36
C THR A 462 5.80 27.30 6.07
N SER A 463 5.73 26.04 6.48
CA SER A 463 6.70 25.00 6.12
C SER A 463 6.18 23.61 6.48
N TYR A 464 6.93 22.57 6.12
CA TYR A 464 6.75 21.24 6.71
C TYR A 464 7.80 20.98 7.79
N GLN A 465 7.35 20.54 8.96
CA GLN A 465 8.18 20.16 10.10
C GLN A 465 8.07 18.65 10.36
N LEU A 466 9.21 17.96 10.40
CA LEU A 466 9.31 16.61 10.94
C LEU A 466 9.63 16.64 12.43
N SER A 467 8.77 16.01 13.23
CA SER A 467 8.98 15.88 14.69
C SER A 467 9.99 14.78 15.06
N ASN A 468 11.25 14.92 14.65
CA ASN A 468 12.23 13.84 14.72
C ASN A 468 12.95 13.66 16.09
N ILE A 469 12.65 14.50 17.09
CA ILE A 469 13.29 14.40 18.42
C ILE A 469 12.77 13.18 19.19
N GLY A 470 13.68 12.30 19.62
CA GLY A 470 13.31 11.06 20.31
C GLY A 470 12.74 9.98 19.38
N ALA A 471 12.78 10.19 18.06
CA ALA A 471 12.48 9.17 17.08
C ALA A 471 13.44 7.98 17.22
N GLN A 472 12.92 6.77 16.98
CA GLN A 472 13.73 5.56 17.00
C GLN A 472 14.78 5.65 15.88
N ARG A 473 16.05 5.38 16.19
CA ARG A 473 17.10 5.37 15.17
C ARG A 473 16.73 4.44 14.00
N ASN A 474 16.99 4.92 12.80
CA ASN A 474 16.66 4.31 11.52
C ASN A 474 15.15 4.23 11.20
N SER A 475 14.26 4.88 11.97
CA SER A 475 12.89 5.10 11.50
C SER A 475 12.89 6.02 10.28
N MET A 476 11.92 5.85 9.40
CA MET A 476 11.81 6.62 8.16
C MET A 476 10.45 7.29 8.05
N ASP A 477 10.46 8.56 7.63
CA ASP A 477 9.27 9.38 7.46
C ASP A 477 9.34 10.08 6.11
N ASP A 478 8.27 9.94 5.34
CA ASP A 478 8.18 10.39 3.96
C ASP A 478 7.21 11.58 3.85
N LEU A 479 7.60 12.57 3.04
CA LEU A 479 6.77 13.68 2.60
C LEU A 479 6.73 13.66 1.06
N ILE A 480 5.55 13.51 0.48
CA ILE A 480 5.36 13.10 -0.93
C ILE A 480 4.48 14.09 -1.68
N TYR A 481 4.86 14.44 -2.91
CA TYR A 481 4.04 15.23 -3.84
C TYR A 481 3.63 14.41 -5.06
N ALA A 482 2.35 14.46 -5.41
CA ALA A 482 1.70 13.49 -6.31
C ALA A 482 2.30 13.41 -7.72
N SER A 483 2.51 14.52 -8.45
CA SER A 483 3.22 14.45 -9.73
C SER A 483 3.60 15.82 -10.31
N VAL A 484 4.80 15.89 -10.91
CA VAL A 484 5.29 17.05 -11.69
C VAL A 484 5.77 16.56 -13.06
N ASP A 485 5.46 17.33 -14.12
CA ASP A 485 5.84 17.00 -15.50
C ASP A 485 7.26 17.53 -15.81
N PHE A 486 8.23 16.63 -15.87
CA PHE A 486 9.63 16.97 -16.15
C PHE A 486 9.96 17.01 -17.65
N ARG A 487 9.06 16.55 -18.52
CA ARG A 487 9.30 16.46 -19.98
C ARG A 487 9.65 17.80 -20.63
N PRO A 488 9.14 18.98 -20.17
CA PRO A 488 9.52 20.26 -20.75
C PRO A 488 10.99 20.64 -20.59
N LEU A 489 11.75 19.95 -19.73
CA LEU A 489 13.13 20.29 -19.40
C LEU A 489 14.14 19.43 -20.17
N ASP A 490 15.21 20.05 -20.67
CA ASP A 490 16.43 19.38 -21.14
C ASP A 490 17.45 19.20 -19.99
N LYS A 491 17.40 20.08 -18.99
CA LYS A 491 18.12 19.94 -17.72
C LYS A 491 17.24 20.40 -16.58
N ILE A 492 17.24 19.64 -15.49
CA ILE A 492 16.46 19.94 -14.29
C ILE A 492 17.35 20.43 -13.14
N SER A 493 16.79 21.36 -12.37
CA SER A 493 17.28 21.85 -11.10
C SER A 493 16.13 21.85 -10.10
N ILE A 494 16.22 20.99 -9.10
CA ILE A 494 15.31 20.98 -7.96
C ILE A 494 16.02 21.68 -6.82
N THR A 495 15.45 22.76 -6.31
CA THR A 495 15.96 23.55 -5.18
C THR A 495 14.95 23.53 -4.05
N PHE A 496 15.43 23.54 -2.81
CA PHE A 496 14.60 23.55 -1.61
C PHE A 496 15.42 24.04 -0.43
N ASP A 497 14.75 24.62 0.55
CA ASP A 497 15.37 25.10 1.78
C ASP A 497 15.17 24.09 2.91
N VAL A 498 16.19 23.94 3.75
CA VAL A 498 16.14 23.08 4.93
C VAL A 498 16.69 23.82 6.13
N ALA A 499 16.02 23.69 7.28
CA ALA A 499 16.59 24.08 8.56
C ALA A 499 16.63 22.89 9.52
N TYR A 500 17.82 22.64 10.09
CA TYR A 500 18.05 21.53 10.99
C TYR A 500 19.21 21.80 11.95
N ALA A 501 19.00 21.53 13.24
CA ALA A 501 20.05 21.55 14.26
C ALA A 501 20.26 20.15 14.83
N ARG A 502 21.51 19.73 14.97
CA ARG A 502 21.84 18.43 15.58
C ARG A 502 21.77 18.51 17.10
N ILE A 503 21.33 17.46 17.78
CA ILE A 503 21.41 17.40 19.25
C ILE A 503 22.87 17.24 19.71
N SER A 504 23.64 16.41 19.01
CA SER A 504 25.04 16.15 19.32
C SER A 504 25.86 15.89 18.06
N ASN A 505 27.18 15.82 18.21
CA ASN A 505 28.06 15.39 17.12
C ASN A 505 27.88 13.92 16.70
N ALA A 506 27.11 13.13 17.46
CA ALA A 506 26.73 11.76 17.10
C ALA A 506 25.32 11.67 16.48
N SER A 507 24.57 12.79 16.40
CA SER A 507 23.29 12.83 15.71
C SER A 507 23.54 12.86 14.21
N ASP A 508 23.05 11.86 13.50
CA ASP A 508 23.35 11.60 12.09
C ASP A 508 22.09 11.45 11.23
N ASP A 509 21.03 12.19 11.60
CA ASP A 509 19.79 12.22 10.82
C ASP A 509 20.10 12.55 9.36
N LYS A 510 19.40 11.84 8.48
CA LYS A 510 19.57 11.90 7.04
C LYS A 510 18.29 12.43 6.42
N LEU A 511 18.44 13.33 5.45
CA LEU A 511 17.36 13.71 4.54
C LEU A 511 17.79 13.31 3.13
N ALA A 512 16.85 12.75 2.37
CA ALA A 512 17.03 12.38 0.99
C ALA A 512 15.87 12.88 0.14
N LEU A 513 16.17 13.34 -1.07
CA LEU A 513 15.19 13.62 -2.11
C LEU A 513 15.20 12.44 -3.08
N LEU A 514 14.04 11.85 -3.31
CA LEU A 514 13.81 10.75 -4.21
C LEU A 514 12.77 11.13 -5.27
N ILE A 515 12.88 10.51 -6.43
CA ILE A 515 11.87 10.60 -7.49
C ILE A 515 11.44 9.20 -7.94
N SER A 516 10.20 9.11 -8.44
CA SER A 516 9.65 7.92 -9.10
C SER A 516 8.95 8.33 -10.41
N MET A 517 9.08 7.49 -11.43
CA MET A 517 8.43 7.68 -12.74
C MET A 517 7.28 6.68 -12.98
N ASP A 518 7.11 5.75 -12.05
CA ASP A 518 6.19 4.63 -12.09
C ASP A 518 5.27 4.66 -10.87
N CYS A 519 4.91 5.88 -10.47
CA CYS A 519 3.95 6.19 -9.43
C CYS A 519 4.26 5.60 -8.04
N GLY A 520 5.55 5.43 -7.75
CA GLY A 520 6.06 5.00 -6.45
C GLY A 520 6.46 3.52 -6.37
N ASN A 521 6.39 2.77 -7.48
CA ASN A 521 6.86 1.40 -7.54
C ASN A 521 8.39 1.31 -7.42
N GLU A 522 9.14 2.16 -8.14
CA GLU A 522 10.58 2.30 -8.01
C GLU A 522 10.98 3.72 -7.59
N TRP A 523 11.83 3.82 -6.56
CA TRP A 523 12.36 5.08 -6.06
C TRP A 523 13.84 5.27 -6.37
N ARG A 524 14.22 6.47 -6.81
CA ARG A 524 15.60 6.84 -7.13
C ARG A 524 16.03 8.02 -6.26
N THR A 525 17.06 7.84 -5.44
CA THR A 525 17.65 8.95 -4.68
C THR A 525 18.44 9.88 -5.60
N VAL A 526 18.03 11.14 -5.66
CA VAL A 526 18.65 12.18 -6.49
C VAL A 526 19.48 13.17 -5.67
N TRP A 527 19.23 13.25 -4.37
CA TRP A 527 20.05 14.02 -3.43
C TRP A 527 19.94 13.41 -2.03
N SER A 528 21.00 13.51 -1.23
CA SER A 528 20.94 13.16 0.19
C SER A 528 22.07 13.81 0.98
N LYS A 529 21.77 14.20 2.23
CA LYS A 529 22.73 14.69 3.23
C LYS A 529 22.44 14.06 4.59
N THR A 530 23.44 14.02 5.45
CA THR A 530 23.36 13.50 6.82
C THR A 530 24.21 14.33 7.78
N GLY A 531 23.78 14.41 9.03
CA GLY A 531 24.53 15.00 10.14
C GLY A 531 25.01 16.42 9.84
N ALA A 532 26.31 16.68 9.99
CA ALA A 532 26.87 18.03 9.79
C ALA A 532 26.72 18.55 8.35
N ALA A 533 26.58 17.67 7.36
CA ALA A 533 26.36 18.07 5.98
C ALA A 533 24.89 18.45 5.69
N LEU A 534 23.97 18.08 6.58
CA LEU A 534 22.57 18.48 6.55
C LEU A 534 22.32 19.72 7.41
N SER A 535 22.97 19.83 8.57
CA SER A 535 22.80 20.98 9.48
C SER A 535 23.63 22.21 9.11
N GLY A 536 24.54 22.09 8.14
CA GLY A 536 25.43 23.18 7.75
C GLY A 536 26.20 23.78 8.94
N SER A 537 26.07 25.10 9.08
CA SER A 537 26.66 25.89 10.17
C SER A 537 25.78 26.01 11.42
N THR A 538 24.56 25.46 11.41
CA THR A 538 23.60 25.56 12.52
C THR A 538 24.19 24.93 13.79
N PRO A 539 24.25 25.66 14.93
CA PRO A 539 24.80 25.13 16.18
C PRO A 539 24.03 23.91 16.70
N LEU A 540 24.68 23.13 17.57
CA LEU A 540 24.00 22.04 18.27
C LEU A 540 22.90 22.59 19.18
N SER A 541 21.74 21.91 19.21
CA SER A 541 20.61 22.27 20.08
C SER A 541 20.10 21.04 20.82
N THR A 542 20.16 21.06 22.16
CA THR A 542 19.66 19.98 23.03
C THR A 542 18.19 20.11 23.41
N THR A 543 17.53 21.19 22.97
CA THR A 543 16.08 21.42 23.13
C THR A 543 15.40 21.30 21.76
N PRO A 544 14.06 21.09 21.69
CA PRO A 544 13.34 21.11 20.42
C PRO A 544 13.72 22.32 19.56
N PHE A 545 14.23 22.05 18.35
CA PHE A 545 14.75 23.08 17.45
C PHE A 545 13.60 23.79 16.74
N VAL A 546 13.65 25.12 16.76
CA VAL A 546 12.77 26.02 16.00
C VAL A 546 13.68 26.99 15.27
N PRO A 547 13.68 27.03 13.93
CA PRO A 547 14.65 27.78 13.15
C PRO A 547 14.40 29.28 13.19
N GLU A 548 15.49 30.05 13.16
CA GLU A 548 15.50 31.47 12.84
C GLU A 548 15.86 31.68 11.36
N SER A 549 15.69 32.91 10.85
CA SER A 549 15.95 33.24 9.45
C SER A 549 17.38 32.92 8.98
N SER A 550 18.36 32.83 9.88
CA SER A 550 19.74 32.48 9.55
C SER A 550 20.04 30.99 9.49
N ASP A 551 19.11 30.15 9.94
CA ASP A 551 19.32 28.70 10.06
C ASP A 551 18.92 27.92 8.80
N TRP A 552 18.23 28.58 7.86
CA TRP A 552 17.83 28.00 6.59
C TRP A 552 19.01 27.91 5.61
N GLU A 553 19.21 26.73 5.05
CA GLU A 553 20.20 26.45 4.01
C GLU A 553 19.50 25.93 2.74
N SER A 554 19.80 26.54 1.60
CA SER A 554 19.28 26.10 0.31
C SER A 554 20.11 24.96 -0.25
N PHE A 555 19.44 23.87 -0.61
CA PHE A 555 20.01 22.72 -1.28
C PHE A 555 19.53 22.60 -2.71
N SER A 556 20.27 21.83 -3.52
CA SER A 556 19.89 21.56 -4.89
C SER A 556 20.25 20.15 -5.35
N ALA A 557 19.36 19.56 -6.14
CA ALA A 557 19.60 18.38 -6.95
C ALA A 557 19.59 18.81 -8.43
N SER A 558 20.68 18.57 -9.15
CA SER A 558 20.83 18.96 -10.55
C SER A 558 21.56 17.88 -11.35
N ASN A 559 21.52 18.00 -12.68
CA ASN A 559 22.14 17.04 -13.61
C ASN A 559 21.55 15.64 -13.56
N LEU A 560 20.23 15.54 -13.36
CA LEU A 560 19.54 14.27 -13.47
C LEU A 560 19.58 13.79 -14.94
N PRO A 561 19.81 12.49 -15.20
CA PRO A 561 19.71 11.91 -16.53
C PRO A 561 18.34 12.17 -17.17
N SER A 562 18.32 12.65 -18.41
CA SER A 562 17.06 12.97 -19.14
C SER A 562 16.14 11.77 -19.34
N GLN A 563 16.67 10.55 -19.28
CA GLN A 563 15.87 9.32 -19.27
C GLN A 563 14.95 9.20 -18.04
N TRP A 564 15.13 10.07 -17.03
CA TRP A 564 14.28 10.13 -15.84
C TRP A 564 13.15 11.15 -15.95
N PHE A 565 13.04 11.86 -17.07
CA PHE A 565 12.06 12.93 -17.23
C PHE A 565 10.75 12.33 -17.73
N SER A 566 9.81 12.16 -16.81
CA SER A 566 8.47 11.63 -17.09
C SER A 566 7.41 12.69 -16.86
N GLY A 567 6.24 12.48 -17.46
CA GLY A 567 5.05 13.31 -17.27
C GLY A 567 4.46 13.20 -15.88
N ASN A 568 4.61 12.05 -15.23
CA ASN A 568 3.96 11.67 -13.98
C ASN A 568 4.96 11.57 -12.80
N THR A 569 6.01 12.40 -12.78
CA THR A 569 7.11 12.20 -11.83
C THR A 569 6.68 12.53 -10.40
N ILE A 570 6.66 11.53 -9.51
CA ILE A 570 6.39 11.71 -8.07
C ILE A 570 7.67 12.10 -7.36
N ILE A 571 7.58 13.01 -6.38
CA ILE A 571 8.72 13.50 -5.60
C ILE A 571 8.52 13.19 -4.13
N LYS A 572 9.60 12.81 -3.45
CA LYS A 572 9.59 12.40 -2.05
C LYS A 572 10.79 12.91 -1.27
N PHE A 573 10.54 13.57 -0.15
CA PHE A 573 11.53 13.82 0.89
C PHE A 573 11.44 12.73 1.94
N GLN A 574 12.49 11.91 2.04
CA GLN A 574 12.58 10.83 3.03
C GLN A 574 13.59 11.21 4.11
N SER A 575 13.13 11.22 5.35
CA SER A 575 14.00 11.31 6.53
C SER A 575 14.40 9.92 7.01
N THR A 576 15.60 9.81 7.59
CA THR A 576 16.00 8.66 8.40
C THR A 576 16.54 9.16 9.72
N ALA A 577 15.91 8.74 10.82
CA ALA A 577 16.25 9.20 12.16
C ALA A 577 17.65 8.73 12.59
N GLY A 578 18.49 9.68 12.98
CA GLY A 578 19.83 9.49 13.55
C GLY A 578 19.94 10.02 14.97
N GLY A 579 18.81 10.23 15.65
CA GLY A 579 18.76 10.72 17.04
C GLY A 579 19.12 12.20 17.18
N GLY A 580 18.71 13.04 16.23
CA GLY A 580 18.81 14.48 16.33
C GLY A 580 17.47 15.14 16.60
N ASN A 581 17.25 16.29 15.95
CA ASN A 581 16.19 17.23 16.27
C ASN A 581 15.21 17.41 15.11
N HIS A 582 14.23 18.30 15.27
CA HIS A 582 13.29 18.66 14.21
C HIS A 582 13.99 19.09 12.92
N ILE A 583 13.44 18.65 11.79
CA ILE A 583 13.86 19.03 10.44
C ILE A 583 12.73 19.82 9.82
N TYR A 584 13.04 20.96 9.20
CA TYR A 584 12.08 21.79 8.46
C TYR A 584 12.47 21.81 6.99
N ILE A 585 11.48 21.75 6.11
CA ILE A 585 11.64 21.89 4.66
C ILE A 585 10.72 23.01 4.19
N ASP A 586 11.21 23.82 3.25
CA ASP A 586 10.48 24.94 2.68
C ASP A 586 10.92 25.27 1.24
N ASN A 587 10.17 26.12 0.55
CA ASN A 587 10.48 26.71 -0.77
C ASN A 587 10.94 25.69 -1.82
N ILE A 588 10.11 24.69 -2.09
CA ILE A 588 10.38 23.71 -3.14
C ILE A 588 10.24 24.40 -4.49
N ASN A 589 11.29 24.33 -5.32
CA ASN A 589 11.27 24.87 -6.67
C ASN A 589 11.88 23.88 -7.66
N ILE A 590 11.18 23.65 -8.76
CA ILE A 590 11.57 22.75 -9.84
C ILE A 590 11.52 23.51 -11.15
N ASP A 591 12.70 23.71 -11.74
CA ASP A 591 12.87 24.46 -12.96
C ASP A 591 14.11 23.93 -13.71
N GLY A 592 14.51 24.60 -14.80
CA GLY A 592 15.81 24.38 -15.40
C GLY A 592 15.95 24.92 -16.83
N GLU A 593 16.68 24.17 -17.66
CA GLU A 593 16.82 24.51 -19.07
C GLU A 593 15.70 23.82 -19.84
N TYR A 594 14.86 24.60 -20.53
CA TYR A 594 13.70 24.08 -21.27
C TYR A 594 14.08 23.56 -22.65
N ASN A 595 13.41 22.49 -23.04
CA ASN A 595 13.37 22.05 -24.42
C ASN A 595 12.59 23.06 -25.27
N ALA A 596 13.12 23.42 -26.44
CA ALA A 596 12.43 24.33 -27.35
C ALA A 596 11.17 23.71 -27.99
N VAL A 597 11.00 22.38 -27.95
CA VAL A 597 9.86 21.66 -28.51
C VAL A 597 8.77 21.51 -27.43
N PRO A 598 7.57 22.08 -27.63
CA PRO A 598 6.47 21.94 -26.67
C PRO A 598 6.08 20.48 -26.43
N GLN A 599 5.75 20.16 -25.17
CA GLN A 599 5.31 18.83 -24.77
C GLN A 599 3.78 18.79 -24.69
N LEU A 600 3.16 17.85 -25.41
CA LEU A 600 1.70 17.75 -25.48
C LEU A 600 1.14 17.10 -24.19
N THR A 601 -0.07 17.52 -23.81
CA THR A 601 -0.76 17.04 -22.59
C THR A 601 -2.16 16.54 -22.87
N TYR A 602 -2.94 17.23 -23.70
CA TYR A 602 -4.32 16.81 -23.99
C TYR A 602 -4.78 17.22 -25.40
N PRO A 603 -5.62 16.42 -26.09
CA PRO A 603 -6.06 15.07 -25.73
C PRO A 603 -4.90 14.07 -25.77
N SER A 604 -4.94 13.04 -24.92
CA SER A 604 -3.90 12.02 -24.91
C SER A 604 -3.79 11.32 -26.27
N ASN A 605 -2.58 10.86 -26.61
CA ASN A 605 -2.34 10.27 -27.91
C ASN A 605 -3.16 8.97 -28.11
N GLY A 606 -4.01 8.97 -29.14
CA GLY A 606 -4.95 7.89 -29.44
C GLY A 606 -6.27 7.96 -28.69
N ALA A 607 -6.60 9.08 -28.03
CA ALA A 607 -7.83 9.21 -27.24
C ALA A 607 -9.09 8.90 -28.09
N PRO A 608 -9.96 7.97 -27.65
CA PRO A 608 -11.16 7.60 -28.38
C PRO A 608 -12.36 8.46 -27.97
N SER A 609 -13.34 8.61 -28.87
CA SER A 609 -14.67 9.14 -28.56
C SER A 609 -14.67 10.52 -27.88
N MET A 610 -13.91 11.46 -28.44
CA MET A 610 -13.85 12.87 -28.03
C MET A 610 -15.07 13.65 -28.53
N ASN A 611 -15.33 14.81 -27.94
CA ASN A 611 -16.30 15.76 -28.48
C ASN A 611 -15.79 16.38 -29.81
N ASP A 612 -16.67 17.03 -30.57
CA ASP A 612 -16.29 17.67 -31.84
C ASP A 612 -15.68 19.08 -31.69
N ASN A 613 -15.60 19.59 -30.46
CA ASN A 613 -14.90 20.81 -30.06
C ASN A 613 -13.94 20.49 -28.90
N VAL A 614 -12.83 19.82 -29.24
CA VAL A 614 -11.77 19.42 -28.31
C VAL A 614 -10.83 20.60 -28.03
N VAL A 615 -10.42 20.78 -26.77
CA VAL A 615 -9.30 21.66 -26.41
C VAL A 615 -7.99 20.89 -26.66
N LEU A 616 -7.09 21.45 -27.46
CA LEU A 616 -5.71 20.99 -27.54
C LEU A 616 -4.89 21.71 -26.46
N ASN A 617 -4.00 21.03 -25.76
CA ASN A 617 -3.23 21.58 -24.64
C ASN A 617 -1.78 21.06 -24.64
N TRP A 618 -0.82 21.92 -24.31
CA TRP A 618 0.61 21.61 -24.21
C TRP A 618 1.29 22.37 -23.07
N GLN A 619 2.48 21.94 -22.69
CA GLN A 619 3.31 22.63 -21.69
C GLN A 619 3.96 23.89 -22.29
N ALA A 620 4.05 24.95 -21.49
CA ALA A 620 4.71 26.19 -21.86
C ALA A 620 6.22 25.97 -22.12
N VAL A 621 6.75 26.74 -23.07
CA VAL A 621 8.18 26.85 -23.36
C VAL A 621 8.60 28.29 -23.05
N PRO A 622 9.20 28.56 -21.88
CA PRO A 622 9.57 29.89 -21.46
C PRO A 622 10.45 30.65 -22.46
N GLU A 623 10.29 31.97 -22.47
CA GLU A 623 10.96 32.90 -23.40
C GLU A 623 10.59 32.70 -24.88
N SER A 624 9.52 31.96 -25.17
CA SER A 624 8.93 31.93 -26.50
C SER A 624 8.29 33.29 -26.83
N THR A 625 8.10 33.55 -28.12
CA THR A 625 7.35 34.69 -28.65
C THR A 625 5.93 34.27 -29.01
N SER A 626 5.76 33.04 -29.52
CA SER A 626 4.47 32.48 -29.90
C SER A 626 4.56 30.97 -30.09
N TYR A 627 3.41 30.32 -30.25
CA TYR A 627 3.27 28.92 -30.64
C TYR A 627 2.51 28.83 -31.96
N ASP A 628 2.96 27.98 -32.88
CA ASP A 628 2.15 27.55 -34.01
C ASP A 628 1.52 26.19 -33.68
N TYR A 629 0.23 26.01 -34.00
CA TYR A 629 -0.46 24.73 -33.89
C TYR A 629 -1.05 24.32 -35.24
N GLU A 630 -1.15 23.01 -35.46
CA GLU A 630 -1.85 22.41 -36.60
C GLU A 630 -2.67 21.20 -36.13
N ILE A 631 -3.89 21.06 -36.65
CA ILE A 631 -4.73 19.86 -36.53
C ILE A 631 -5.34 19.53 -37.90
N ASP A 632 -5.29 18.25 -38.28
CA ASP A 632 -5.76 17.78 -39.58
C ASP A 632 -6.22 16.31 -39.53
N GLU A 633 -6.98 15.86 -40.53
CA GLU A 633 -7.37 14.45 -40.70
C GLU A 633 -6.23 13.59 -41.30
N THR A 634 -5.07 14.20 -41.57
CA THR A 634 -3.91 13.54 -42.15
C THR A 634 -2.62 13.92 -41.43
N THR A 635 -1.70 12.97 -41.29
CA THR A 635 -0.37 13.21 -40.71
C THR A 635 0.54 14.11 -41.57
N SER A 636 0.09 14.46 -42.78
CA SER A 636 0.80 15.38 -43.67
C SER A 636 0.37 16.84 -43.51
N PHE A 637 -0.66 17.12 -42.71
CA PHE A 637 -1.17 18.47 -42.43
C PHE A 637 -1.43 19.29 -43.70
N ASN A 638 -2.11 18.68 -44.67
CA ASN A 638 -2.35 19.26 -45.99
C ASN A 638 -3.76 18.97 -46.55
N SER A 639 -4.66 18.43 -45.74
CA SER A 639 -6.04 18.18 -46.15
C SER A 639 -6.87 19.46 -46.16
N THR A 640 -8.09 19.37 -46.69
CA THR A 640 -9.05 20.48 -46.65
C THR A 640 -9.63 20.75 -45.25
N ALA A 641 -9.39 19.85 -44.29
CA ALA A 641 -9.83 19.95 -42.89
C ALA A 641 -8.79 20.58 -41.96
N LEU A 642 -7.61 20.97 -42.47
CA LEU A 642 -6.54 21.58 -41.68
C LEU A 642 -7.05 22.84 -40.95
N GLN A 643 -6.94 22.83 -39.63
CA GLN A 643 -7.03 24.03 -38.79
C GLN A 643 -5.63 24.35 -38.26
N SER A 644 -5.22 25.61 -38.34
CA SER A 644 -3.92 26.06 -37.85
C SER A 644 -3.95 27.52 -37.45
N GLY A 645 -3.00 27.92 -36.62
CA GLY A 645 -2.88 29.28 -36.16
C GLY A 645 -1.63 29.52 -35.33
N THR A 646 -1.52 30.76 -34.85
CA THR A 646 -0.42 31.22 -34.00
C THR A 646 -0.99 31.86 -32.74
N LEU A 647 -0.52 31.45 -31.57
CA LEU A 647 -0.87 32.02 -30.27
C LEU A 647 0.33 32.78 -29.71
N ASN A 648 0.10 34.00 -29.20
CA ASN A 648 1.19 34.79 -28.61
C ASN A 648 1.51 34.26 -27.21
N TYR A 649 2.79 34.10 -26.92
CA TYR A 649 3.25 33.69 -25.60
C TYR A 649 2.84 34.72 -24.54
N VAL A 650 2.35 34.24 -23.39
CA VAL A 650 1.99 35.06 -22.23
C VAL A 650 3.08 34.99 -21.18
N ASP A 651 3.25 33.83 -20.55
CA ASP A 651 4.25 33.59 -19.52
C ASP A 651 4.63 32.10 -19.42
N ALA A 652 5.42 31.75 -18.41
CA ALA A 652 5.96 30.41 -18.23
C ALA A 652 4.95 29.40 -17.68
N SER A 653 3.74 29.84 -17.33
CA SER A 653 2.68 28.97 -16.84
C SER A 653 2.01 28.22 -17.99
N SER A 654 2.00 26.89 -17.88
CA SER A 654 1.19 26.01 -18.75
C SER A 654 -0.31 26.08 -18.44
N THR A 655 -0.72 26.96 -17.52
CA THR A 655 -2.13 27.12 -17.19
C THR A 655 -2.88 28.14 -18.04
N ASN A 656 -2.18 28.87 -18.91
CA ASN A 656 -2.70 30.03 -19.63
C ASN A 656 -3.27 29.74 -21.02
N THR A 657 -4.04 30.71 -21.55
CA THR A 657 -4.70 30.63 -22.88
C THR A 657 -3.76 30.51 -24.07
N ASP A 658 -2.46 30.78 -23.92
CA ASP A 658 -1.46 30.64 -24.99
C ASP A 658 -0.96 29.20 -25.16
N THR A 659 -1.30 28.33 -24.23
CA THR A 659 -0.96 26.90 -24.24
C THR A 659 -2.14 25.99 -24.55
N GLU A 660 -3.23 26.57 -25.02
CA GLU A 660 -4.44 25.85 -25.40
C GLU A 660 -5.07 26.37 -26.69
N TYR A 661 -5.77 25.48 -27.39
CA TYR A 661 -6.56 25.84 -28.56
C TYR A 661 -7.87 25.05 -28.60
N GLN A 662 -8.99 25.77 -28.53
CA GLN A 662 -10.31 25.18 -28.72
C GLN A 662 -10.58 24.96 -30.21
N THR A 663 -10.68 23.70 -30.62
CA THR A 663 -11.04 23.33 -31.99
C THR A 663 -12.50 23.66 -32.28
N SER A 664 -12.86 23.71 -33.56
CA SER A 664 -14.25 23.96 -33.96
C SER A 664 -14.74 22.99 -35.02
N SER A 665 -15.88 22.36 -34.77
CA SER A 665 -16.62 21.55 -35.75
C SER A 665 -15.79 20.45 -36.43
N LEU A 666 -15.06 19.66 -35.65
CA LEU A 666 -14.28 18.53 -36.17
C LEU A 666 -15.20 17.44 -36.77
N SER A 667 -14.75 16.79 -37.84
CA SER A 667 -15.49 15.70 -38.47
C SER A 667 -15.71 14.54 -37.50
N HIS A 668 -16.96 14.09 -37.37
CA HIS A 668 -17.37 12.98 -36.51
C HIS A 668 -16.90 11.63 -37.05
N ASN A 669 -16.66 10.68 -36.16
CA ASN A 669 -16.19 9.32 -36.51
C ASN A 669 -14.92 9.35 -37.40
N THR A 670 -14.07 10.34 -37.16
CA THR A 670 -12.81 10.57 -37.86
C THR A 670 -11.68 10.73 -36.86
N GLU A 671 -10.52 10.19 -37.20
CA GLU A 671 -9.27 10.39 -36.47
C GLU A 671 -8.61 11.70 -36.93
N HIS A 672 -8.24 12.53 -35.96
CA HIS A 672 -7.56 13.81 -36.17
C HIS A 672 -6.15 13.73 -35.58
N PHE A 673 -5.20 14.38 -36.25
CA PHE A 673 -3.79 14.45 -35.89
C PHE A 673 -3.42 15.88 -35.59
N TRP A 674 -2.64 16.13 -34.54
CA TRP A 674 -2.27 17.47 -34.15
C TRP A 674 -0.82 17.57 -33.64
N ARG A 675 -0.26 18.78 -33.73
CA ARG A 675 1.11 19.10 -33.31
C ARG A 675 1.28 20.59 -33.02
N VAL A 676 2.30 20.91 -32.23
CA VAL A 676 2.64 22.29 -31.82
C VAL A 676 4.13 22.53 -31.95
N ARG A 677 4.54 23.77 -32.23
CA ARG A 677 5.94 24.21 -32.14
C ARG A 677 6.03 25.59 -31.52
N SER A 678 7.15 25.89 -30.89
CA SER A 678 7.42 27.23 -30.35
C SER A 678 8.19 28.08 -31.36
N LEU A 679 8.08 29.40 -31.21
CA LEU A 679 8.82 30.39 -31.95
C LEU A 679 9.53 31.31 -30.98
N LYS A 680 10.83 31.51 -31.15
CA LYS A 680 11.64 32.43 -30.35
C LYS A 680 12.37 33.41 -31.24
N ASN A 681 11.99 34.69 -31.17
CA ASN A 681 12.58 35.76 -31.98
C ASN A 681 12.57 35.46 -33.50
N GLY A 682 11.50 34.82 -33.98
CA GLY A 682 11.33 34.43 -35.38
C GLY A 682 12.01 33.12 -35.80
N ASN A 683 12.71 32.43 -34.90
CA ASN A 683 13.21 31.07 -35.14
C ASN A 683 12.19 30.05 -34.62
N THR A 684 11.85 29.06 -35.44
CA THR A 684 10.95 27.96 -35.05
C THR A 684 11.74 26.82 -34.43
N SER A 685 11.18 26.19 -33.40
CA SER A 685 11.64 24.87 -32.97
C SER A 685 11.20 23.77 -33.97
N ALA A 686 11.63 22.53 -33.71
CA ALA A 686 11.00 21.39 -34.37
C ALA A 686 9.53 21.29 -33.93
N TRP A 687 8.70 20.66 -34.76
CA TRP A 687 7.37 20.26 -34.32
C TRP A 687 7.47 19.24 -33.18
N SER A 688 6.50 19.29 -32.26
CA SER A 688 6.24 18.22 -31.31
C SER A 688 6.01 16.89 -32.03
N ASP A 689 6.00 15.81 -31.25
CA ASP A 689 5.41 14.57 -31.72
C ASP A 689 3.97 14.81 -32.21
N VAL A 690 3.56 14.03 -33.21
CA VAL A 690 2.20 14.09 -33.76
C VAL A 690 1.33 13.19 -32.90
N TRP A 691 0.38 13.79 -32.18
CA TRP A 691 -0.63 13.06 -31.42
C TRP A 691 -1.92 12.94 -32.22
N SER A 692 -2.75 11.96 -31.87
CA SER A 692 -4.01 11.67 -32.53
C SER A 692 -5.16 11.50 -31.56
N PHE A 693 -6.40 11.66 -32.01
CA PHE A 693 -7.61 11.31 -31.27
C PHE A 693 -8.78 11.10 -32.23
N THR A 694 -9.84 10.40 -31.80
CA THR A 694 -11.04 10.15 -32.61
C THR A 694 -12.25 10.87 -32.04
N VAL A 695 -12.99 11.61 -32.87
CA VAL A 695 -14.25 12.25 -32.49
C VAL A 695 -15.39 11.24 -32.51
N ALA A 696 -16.26 11.27 -31.50
CA ALA A 696 -17.42 10.39 -31.38
C ALA A 696 -18.38 10.52 -32.57
N ALA A 697 -19.12 9.46 -32.87
CA ALA A 697 -20.02 9.42 -34.04
C ALA A 697 -21.23 10.35 -33.94
N ASP A 698 -21.63 10.69 -32.71
CA ASP A 698 -22.70 11.64 -32.38
C ASP A 698 -22.16 13.04 -32.03
N GLY A 699 -20.84 13.24 -32.07
CA GLY A 699 -20.16 14.49 -31.71
C GLY A 699 -20.11 14.76 -30.21
N VAL A 700 -20.69 13.89 -29.38
CA VAL A 700 -20.71 14.03 -27.92
C VAL A 700 -19.68 13.06 -27.35
N GLY A 701 -18.59 13.62 -26.81
CA GLY A 701 -17.54 12.84 -26.20
C GLY A 701 -18.01 12.19 -24.90
N ILE A 702 -17.40 11.05 -24.55
CA ILE A 702 -17.53 10.42 -23.21
C ILE A 702 -16.35 10.76 -22.30
N LEU A 703 -15.27 11.29 -22.88
CA LEU A 703 -14.10 11.78 -22.17
C LEU A 703 -14.21 13.30 -22.10
N GLU A 704 -14.44 13.82 -20.91
CA GLU A 704 -14.28 15.25 -20.65
C GLU A 704 -12.80 15.61 -20.74
N SER A 705 -12.51 16.85 -21.09
CA SER A 705 -11.18 17.41 -20.82
C SER A 705 -10.90 17.24 -19.33
N PRO A 706 -9.68 16.87 -18.91
CA PRO A 706 -9.22 17.20 -17.57
C PRO A 706 -9.10 18.72 -17.51
N GLU A 707 -10.23 19.42 -17.59
CA GLU A 707 -10.32 20.85 -17.74
C GLU A 707 -10.17 21.50 -16.36
N LYS A 708 -9.38 22.57 -16.36
CA LYS A 708 -8.84 23.33 -15.23
C LYS A 708 -9.85 23.96 -14.27
N ASP A 709 -11.15 23.84 -14.51
CA ASP A 709 -12.18 24.44 -13.67
C ASP A 709 -13.26 23.39 -13.36
N VAL A 710 -12.93 22.44 -12.48
CA VAL A 710 -13.94 21.50 -11.99
C VAL A 710 -14.92 22.28 -11.11
N ILE A 711 -16.08 22.62 -11.68
CA ILE A 711 -17.23 23.05 -10.90
C ILE A 711 -17.93 21.79 -10.39
N GLN A 712 -17.81 21.51 -9.10
CA GLN A 712 -18.50 20.38 -8.48
C GLN A 712 -19.78 20.83 -7.82
N ILE A 713 -20.84 20.04 -8.02
CA ILE A 713 -22.14 20.24 -7.38
C ILE A 713 -22.45 19.08 -6.45
N TYR A 714 -22.47 19.33 -5.13
CA TYR A 714 -22.74 18.31 -4.12
C TYR A 714 -23.62 18.82 -2.96
N PRO A 715 -24.31 17.94 -2.22
CA PRO A 715 -24.54 16.54 -2.54
C PRO A 715 -25.40 16.39 -3.81
N ASN A 716 -25.13 15.36 -4.63
CA ASN A 716 -25.93 15.04 -5.81
C ASN A 716 -26.11 13.50 -5.89
N PRO A 717 -27.24 12.93 -5.42
CA PRO A 717 -28.51 13.60 -5.18
C PRO A 717 -28.57 14.50 -3.94
N ALA A 718 -29.29 15.63 -4.06
CA ALA A 718 -29.39 16.69 -3.07
C ALA A 718 -30.76 16.70 -2.38
N SER A 719 -30.82 16.95 -1.07
CA SER A 719 -32.09 17.00 -0.31
C SER A 719 -32.51 18.40 0.10
N ASN A 720 -31.64 19.16 0.78
CA ASN A 720 -31.99 20.48 1.34
C ASN A 720 -31.12 21.62 0.81
N ARG A 721 -29.83 21.33 0.56
CA ARG A 721 -28.84 22.30 0.11
C ARG A 721 -28.01 21.70 -1.02
N LEU A 722 -27.45 22.59 -1.81
CA LEU A 722 -26.58 22.27 -2.92
C LEU A 722 -25.37 23.22 -2.87
N SER A 723 -24.20 22.69 -2.64
CA SER A 723 -22.93 23.39 -2.70
C SER A 723 -22.37 23.28 -4.11
N ILE A 724 -21.94 24.41 -4.65
CA ILE A 724 -21.21 24.53 -5.90
C ILE A 724 -19.79 24.94 -5.51
N VAL A 725 -18.81 24.09 -5.77
CA VAL A 725 -17.41 24.32 -5.42
C VAL A 725 -16.59 24.46 -6.69
N PHE A 726 -15.71 25.44 -6.69
CA PHE A 726 -14.80 25.74 -7.78
C PHE A 726 -13.40 25.28 -7.37
N GLN A 727 -12.71 24.56 -8.25
CA GLN A 727 -11.33 24.12 -7.96
C GLN A 727 -10.35 25.28 -7.81
N ASN A 728 -10.61 26.40 -8.48
CA ASN A 728 -9.89 27.66 -8.32
C ASN A 728 -10.86 28.79 -7.96
N GLU A 729 -10.34 29.84 -7.36
CA GLU A 729 -11.07 31.07 -7.08
C GLU A 729 -11.66 31.67 -8.38
N THR A 730 -13.00 31.61 -8.51
CA THR A 730 -13.69 31.89 -9.78
C THR A 730 -14.63 33.09 -9.68
N HIS A 731 -14.70 33.92 -10.72
CA HIS A 731 -15.62 35.06 -10.79
C HIS A 731 -16.98 34.64 -11.36
N VAL A 732 -17.97 34.50 -10.48
CA VAL A 732 -19.33 34.03 -10.83
C VAL A 732 -20.29 35.19 -11.00
N LEU A 733 -20.90 35.30 -12.17
CA LEU A 733 -21.87 36.34 -12.52
C LEU A 733 -23.30 35.98 -12.05
N SER A 734 -23.74 34.75 -12.31
CA SER A 734 -25.08 34.29 -11.89
C SER A 734 -25.15 32.76 -11.78
N ILE A 735 -26.08 32.27 -10.95
CA ILE A 735 -26.41 30.85 -10.86
C ILE A 735 -27.92 30.66 -10.97
N ALA A 736 -28.35 29.74 -11.83
CA ALA A 736 -29.74 29.39 -12.01
C ALA A 736 -29.98 27.88 -11.96
N VAL A 737 -30.95 27.42 -11.18
CA VAL A 737 -31.47 26.04 -11.28
C VAL A 737 -32.57 26.02 -12.33
N LEU A 738 -32.43 25.18 -13.35
CA LEU A 738 -33.33 25.00 -14.48
C LEU A 738 -33.98 23.62 -14.41
N SER A 739 -35.26 23.51 -14.76
CA SER A 739 -35.85 22.19 -15.06
C SER A 739 -35.32 21.63 -16.37
N ILE A 740 -35.55 20.33 -16.61
CA ILE A 740 -35.09 19.63 -17.83
C ILE A 740 -35.59 20.22 -19.15
N ASP A 741 -36.67 21.01 -19.12
CA ASP A 741 -37.23 21.75 -20.26
C ASP A 741 -36.69 23.18 -20.37
N GLY A 742 -35.68 23.53 -19.57
CA GLY A 742 -34.95 24.81 -19.61
C GLY A 742 -35.63 25.95 -18.84
N LYS A 743 -36.71 25.69 -18.10
CA LYS A 743 -37.37 26.73 -17.31
C LYS A 743 -36.60 27.00 -16.01
N THR A 744 -36.29 28.26 -15.74
CA THR A 744 -35.66 28.68 -14.48
C THR A 744 -36.60 28.46 -13.29
N ILE A 745 -36.12 27.69 -12.32
CA ILE A 745 -36.78 27.32 -11.06
C ILE A 745 -36.25 28.18 -9.91
N LEU A 746 -34.94 28.40 -9.88
CA LEU A 746 -34.26 29.25 -8.91
C LEU A 746 -33.23 30.09 -9.66
N ASN A 747 -33.07 31.35 -9.27
CA ASN A 747 -32.02 32.21 -9.79
C ASN A 747 -31.42 33.01 -8.64
N GLN A 748 -30.11 32.97 -8.51
CA GLN A 748 -29.32 33.71 -7.56
C GLN A 748 -28.31 34.53 -8.35
N ASN A 749 -28.40 35.85 -8.26
CA ASN A 749 -27.36 36.71 -8.80
C ASN A 749 -26.08 36.46 -7.98
N GLY A 750 -24.96 36.22 -8.65
CA GLY A 750 -23.67 36.16 -7.98
C GLY A 750 -23.40 37.50 -7.31
N ASN A 751 -22.84 37.48 -6.09
CA ASN A 751 -22.11 38.66 -5.67
C ASN A 751 -20.91 38.75 -6.63
N VAL A 752 -20.72 39.90 -7.27
CA VAL A 752 -19.61 40.20 -8.20
C VAL A 752 -18.28 40.12 -7.45
N ASN A 753 -17.83 38.91 -7.11
CA ASN A 753 -16.68 38.57 -6.28
C ASN A 753 -16.11 37.24 -6.77
N VAL A 754 -14.80 37.10 -6.55
CA VAL A 754 -14.09 35.83 -6.69
C VAL A 754 -14.48 34.93 -5.50
N VAL A 755 -14.89 33.69 -5.77
CA VAL A 755 -15.34 32.73 -4.75
C VAL A 755 -14.81 31.33 -5.05
N SER A 756 -14.51 30.58 -3.99
CA SER A 756 -14.18 29.15 -4.05
C SER A 756 -15.40 28.23 -3.89
N SER A 757 -16.52 28.75 -3.35
CA SER A 757 -17.77 28.00 -3.25
C SER A 757 -19.02 28.87 -3.11
N ILE A 758 -20.18 28.33 -3.50
CA ILE A 758 -21.50 28.93 -3.35
C ILE A 758 -22.50 27.87 -2.85
N GLU A 759 -23.21 28.17 -1.77
CA GLU A 759 -24.34 27.35 -1.32
C GLU A 759 -25.68 27.85 -1.88
N LEU A 760 -26.49 26.92 -2.37
CA LEU A 760 -27.89 27.12 -2.78
C LEU A 760 -28.84 26.39 -1.82
N ASP A 761 -29.90 27.08 -1.40
CA ASP A 761 -31.04 26.47 -0.71
C ASP A 761 -32.03 25.90 -1.73
N ILE A 762 -32.19 24.58 -1.74
CA ILE A 762 -33.08 23.85 -2.66
C ILE A 762 -34.25 23.19 -1.92
N GLN A 763 -34.50 23.55 -0.66
CA GLN A 763 -35.57 22.97 0.15
C GLN A 763 -36.96 23.18 -0.47
N SER A 764 -37.13 24.21 -1.30
CA SER A 764 -38.38 24.48 -2.01
C SER A 764 -38.54 23.74 -3.35
N ILE A 765 -37.49 23.11 -3.88
CA ILE A 765 -37.50 22.47 -5.21
C ILE A 765 -38.00 21.01 -5.11
N PRO A 766 -38.99 20.56 -5.90
CA PRO A 766 -39.50 19.18 -5.86
C PRO A 766 -38.47 18.11 -6.27
N ASN A 767 -38.66 16.86 -5.85
CA ASN A 767 -37.83 15.73 -6.30
C ASN A 767 -37.84 15.61 -7.83
N GLY A 768 -36.68 15.43 -8.45
CA GLY A 768 -36.52 15.38 -9.90
C GLY A 768 -35.11 15.66 -10.37
N SER A 769 -34.88 15.59 -11.69
CA SER A 769 -33.62 16.03 -12.31
C SER A 769 -33.73 17.48 -12.77
N TYR A 770 -32.68 18.25 -12.56
CA TYR A 770 -32.54 19.65 -12.90
C TYR A 770 -31.14 19.90 -13.48
N PHE A 771 -30.95 21.08 -14.06
CA PHE A 771 -29.64 21.60 -14.41
C PHE A 771 -29.33 22.82 -13.55
N VAL A 772 -28.09 23.03 -13.19
CA VAL A 772 -27.59 24.26 -12.59
C VAL A 772 -26.75 24.96 -13.64
N ALA A 773 -27.23 26.11 -14.10
CA ALA A 773 -26.49 26.99 -15.00
C ALA A 773 -25.65 27.95 -14.16
N ILE A 774 -24.35 28.03 -14.46
CA ILE A 774 -23.37 28.87 -13.75
C ILE A 774 -22.74 29.77 -14.79
N GLU A 775 -23.06 31.05 -14.73
CA GLU A 775 -22.57 32.07 -15.65
C GLU A 775 -21.30 32.72 -15.06
N MET A 776 -20.22 32.68 -15.83
CA MET A 776 -18.90 33.24 -15.50
C MET A 776 -18.53 34.28 -16.57
N GLU A 777 -17.41 35.02 -16.38
CA GLU A 777 -17.04 36.13 -17.27
C GLU A 777 -16.91 35.75 -18.75
N HIS A 778 -16.46 34.53 -19.04
CA HIS A 778 -16.12 34.09 -20.40
C HIS A 778 -16.94 32.88 -20.88
N GLU A 779 -17.77 32.28 -20.02
CA GLU A 779 -18.52 31.07 -20.35
C GLU A 779 -19.73 30.85 -19.44
N THR A 780 -20.60 29.91 -19.82
CA THR A 780 -21.70 29.42 -18.98
C THR A 780 -21.64 27.90 -18.93
N ARG A 781 -21.56 27.34 -17.72
CA ARG A 781 -21.52 25.89 -17.47
C ARG A 781 -22.87 25.38 -17.01
N TYR A 782 -23.18 24.12 -17.32
CA TYR A 782 -24.44 23.47 -16.98
C TYR A 782 -24.18 22.12 -16.32
N GLU A 783 -24.52 22.02 -15.04
CA GLU A 783 -24.31 20.82 -14.26
C GLU A 783 -25.63 20.12 -13.92
N LYS A 784 -25.70 18.80 -14.12
CA LYS A 784 -26.91 18.04 -13.82
C LYS A 784 -27.00 17.77 -12.32
N VAL A 785 -28.13 18.15 -11.71
CA VAL A 785 -28.43 17.83 -10.30
C VAL A 785 -29.69 16.98 -10.17
N ILE A 786 -29.63 15.97 -9.30
CA ILE A 786 -30.78 15.18 -8.88
C ILE A 786 -31.21 15.69 -7.52
N ILE A 787 -32.47 16.08 -7.36
CA ILE A 787 -33.04 16.43 -6.06
C ILE A 787 -33.87 15.25 -5.57
N SER A 788 -33.52 14.73 -4.40
CA SER A 788 -34.16 13.57 -3.78
C SER A 788 -34.28 13.79 -2.27
N LYS A 789 -35.50 14.16 -1.84
CA LYS A 789 -35.90 14.34 -0.44
C LYS A 789 -36.58 13.10 0.11
#